data_AF-A0A661L0Q2-F1
#
_entry.id   AF-A0A661L0Q2-F1
#
_cell.length_a   1.000
_cell.length_b   1.000
_cell.length_c   1.000
_cell.angle_alpha   90.00
_cell.angle_beta   90.00
_cell.angle_gamma   90.00
#
_symmetry.space_group_name_H-M   'P 1'
#
loop_
_entity.id
_entity.type
_entity.pdbx_description
1 polymer ?
#
loop_
_entity_poly.entity_id
_entity_poly.type
_entity_poly.pdbx_seq_one_letter_code
_entity_poly.pdbx_strand_id
1 'polypeptide(L)'
;MSGKTKFASLLPYLESSSPLPRLVVSLRSSDPKELEGMSNPFVLVDDSSPVARLLQASFVTDAGAELKRVSLFVQRSQYRLPKDPLVPLTNKDIISLWQAGFQALLEDPGRSGLLLLSALTDEQTYLVPFRPLFLCKKKTVYFEPPCPHCVLPLEQCEDDELLRASGLSSFSSTLTRYLYCPSCHKKGQTTSFYLYDKENETSPLVMDRNELILEFSSLLDKPLNSTPFPCTNCDQKGVCFGSEGKATSRIAIFSFYPFFMLPFESATMHALDFLALVSGANQDEIVDTMNLSPNHARVARLQEVSERIQGELPYLFSKEQRFLELLYLKIVFLKQLITWLDQLPLNEMQPFFSFSLDNFWVNLPEIQGPLPMFWNFVVKPHGIMVAPQPEKPSIIALQYTNKSHFMGLVWFYVLLCNKEQGMKQILEQLKGLLSNSSPITPEKFIDFVKTKGLSDFSPENLFWKPSAHQVSKTHYPYWKACLQTGWKILRSAFAEPQQAPSPLLWISEIESLEKQIKEALLKATPSAEQQVPEKVTALDQEIAGILARIAEKWRSQIPQQAPPDAIQEGKEAIEAVSPLEAEPSIEMQAPPLEETIIISPQASQDTEAPLQQKATAEKPVTEEPEIPETVIFTTQRTPAATTEPHKPVQSTSSHRASETPPSNREDKEFEQTLSLLDQELGGMVDQPPQPSTQEPGPKAPEEKEEAEEEIPETIIIRPDKD
;
A
#
# COMPACT_ATOMS: atom_id res chain seq x y z
N MET A 1 -12.80 10.97 -37.70
CA MET A 1 -13.49 11.13 -36.39
C MET A 1 -13.56 9.75 -35.76
N SER A 2 -12.56 9.39 -34.95
CA SER A 2 -12.52 8.10 -34.26
C SER A 2 -13.46 8.18 -33.07
N GLY A 3 -14.51 7.36 -33.05
CA GLY A 3 -15.45 7.31 -31.94
C GLY A 3 -14.73 6.85 -30.68
N LYS A 4 -14.57 7.74 -29.70
CA LYS A 4 -14.04 7.36 -28.39
C LYS A 4 -14.95 6.30 -27.79
N THR A 5 -14.36 5.19 -27.39
CA THR A 5 -15.06 4.14 -26.65
C THR A 5 -15.25 4.61 -25.22
N LYS A 6 -16.44 4.39 -24.65
CA LYS A 6 -16.81 4.78 -23.27
C LYS A 6 -15.91 4.15 -22.19
N PHE A 7 -15.23 3.07 -22.53
CA PHE A 7 -14.42 2.25 -21.64
C PHE A 7 -13.08 1.90 -22.29
N ALA A 8 -12.00 1.94 -21.52
CA ALA A 8 -10.66 1.58 -21.95
C ALA A 8 -10.42 0.05 -21.86
N SER A 9 -9.46 -0.48 -22.63
CA SER A 9 -9.02 -1.87 -22.51
C SER A 9 -7.74 -1.96 -21.67
N LEU A 10 -7.67 -2.93 -20.75
CA LEU A 10 -6.46 -3.22 -19.98
C LEU A 10 -5.56 -4.26 -20.70
N LEU A 11 -6.08 -4.99 -21.68
CA LEU A 11 -5.35 -6.05 -22.39
C LEU A 11 -4.01 -5.59 -23.00
N PRO A 12 -3.89 -4.38 -23.59
CA PRO A 12 -2.61 -3.92 -24.15
C PRO A 12 -1.47 -3.81 -23.13
N TYR A 13 -1.80 -3.69 -21.84
CA TYR A 13 -0.82 -3.67 -20.76
C TYR A 13 -0.52 -5.07 -20.21
N LEU A 14 -1.42 -6.04 -20.40
CA LEU A 14 -1.32 -7.40 -19.87
C LEU A 14 -0.70 -8.38 -20.87
N GLU A 15 -0.75 -8.10 -22.16
CA GLU A 15 -0.27 -9.01 -23.21
C GLU A 15 1.23 -8.83 -23.49
N SER A 16 1.90 -9.91 -23.87
CA SER A 16 3.34 -9.95 -24.18
C SER A 16 3.70 -9.47 -25.59
N SER A 17 2.69 -9.13 -26.40
CA SER A 17 2.86 -8.71 -27.81
C SER A 17 3.28 -7.25 -27.99
N SER A 18 3.34 -6.48 -26.89
CA SER A 18 3.72 -5.06 -26.92
C SER A 18 5.20 -4.88 -26.57
N PRO A 19 5.94 -3.97 -27.22
CA PRO A 19 7.31 -3.62 -26.84
C PRO A 19 7.38 -2.82 -25.53
N LEU A 20 6.24 -2.55 -24.88
CA LEU A 20 6.15 -1.82 -23.63
C LEU A 20 6.35 -2.75 -22.41
N PRO A 21 6.74 -2.20 -21.26
CA PRO A 21 6.65 -2.90 -19.99
C PRO A 21 5.26 -3.51 -19.77
N ARG A 22 5.22 -4.80 -19.45
CA ARG A 22 3.98 -5.55 -19.21
C ARG A 22 3.57 -5.43 -17.75
N LEU A 23 2.29 -5.17 -17.50
CA LEU A 23 1.68 -5.31 -16.19
C LEU A 23 1.38 -6.78 -15.90
N VAL A 24 1.92 -7.30 -14.80
CA VAL A 24 1.66 -8.66 -14.30
C VAL A 24 0.94 -8.56 -12.97
N VAL A 25 -0.32 -9.00 -12.92
CA VAL A 25 -1.05 -9.14 -11.66
C VAL A 25 -0.57 -10.43 -10.99
N SER A 26 -0.13 -10.35 -9.74
CA SER A 26 0.40 -11.49 -9.00
C SER A 26 -0.70 -12.51 -8.69
N LEU A 27 -0.40 -13.77 -8.97
CA LEU A 27 -1.26 -14.92 -8.67
C LEU A 27 -0.76 -15.64 -7.41
N ARG A 28 -1.69 -16.25 -6.66
CA ARG A 28 -1.38 -16.98 -5.41
C ARG A 28 -0.56 -18.25 -5.62
N SER A 29 -0.60 -18.81 -6.83
CA SER A 29 0.20 -19.95 -7.24
C SER A 29 0.62 -19.81 -8.69
N SER A 30 1.75 -20.42 -9.03
CA SER A 30 2.20 -20.61 -10.41
C SER A 30 1.69 -21.93 -11.00
N ASP A 31 1.21 -22.87 -10.19
CA ASP A 31 0.62 -24.13 -10.65
C ASP A 31 -0.86 -23.92 -11.05
N PRO A 32 -1.22 -24.14 -12.33
CA PRO A 32 -2.61 -24.08 -12.76
C PRO A 32 -3.57 -24.99 -11.98
N LYS A 33 -3.11 -26.14 -11.48
CA LYS A 33 -3.98 -27.07 -10.72
C LYS A 33 -4.39 -26.47 -9.36
N GLU A 34 -3.46 -25.83 -8.67
CA GLU A 34 -3.74 -25.14 -7.41
C GLU A 34 -4.68 -23.95 -7.66
N LEU A 35 -4.42 -23.17 -8.72
CA LEU A 35 -5.29 -22.04 -9.08
C LEU A 35 -6.73 -22.47 -9.41
N GLU A 36 -6.91 -23.61 -10.07
CA GLU A 36 -8.24 -24.18 -10.37
C GLU A 36 -9.08 -24.40 -9.11
N GLY A 37 -8.45 -24.79 -7.99
CA GLY A 37 -9.12 -24.98 -6.70
C GLY A 37 -9.46 -23.68 -5.95
N MET A 38 -8.86 -22.55 -6.33
CA MET A 38 -9.04 -21.27 -5.64
C MET A 38 -10.19 -20.45 -6.22
N SER A 39 -11.10 -19.92 -5.38
CA SER A 39 -12.14 -18.98 -5.82
C SER A 39 -11.55 -17.65 -6.32
N ASN A 40 -10.56 -17.12 -5.61
CA ASN A 40 -9.81 -15.92 -5.99
C ASN A 40 -8.33 -16.26 -6.25
N PRO A 41 -7.85 -16.18 -7.51
CA PRO A 41 -6.46 -16.53 -7.83
C PRO A 41 -5.46 -15.41 -7.56
N PHE A 42 -5.91 -14.18 -7.24
CA PHE A 42 -5.03 -13.00 -7.12
C PHE A 42 -4.49 -12.83 -5.70
N VAL A 43 -3.26 -12.33 -5.59
CA VAL A 43 -2.67 -11.93 -4.30
C VAL A 43 -3.27 -10.61 -3.84
N LEU A 44 -4.06 -10.66 -2.76
CA LEU A 44 -4.65 -9.49 -2.10
C LEU A 44 -3.63 -8.88 -1.13
N VAL A 45 -3.34 -7.59 -1.32
CA VAL A 45 -2.52 -6.78 -0.40
C VAL A 45 -3.37 -6.28 0.75
N ASP A 46 -4.57 -5.80 0.42
CA ASP A 46 -5.59 -5.35 1.36
C ASP A 46 -6.99 -5.61 0.78
N ASP A 47 -7.92 -6.06 1.63
CA ASP A 47 -9.32 -6.34 1.25
C ASP A 47 -10.31 -5.64 2.20
N SER A 48 -9.87 -4.59 2.90
CA SER A 48 -10.66 -3.88 3.92
C SER A 48 -11.70 -2.94 3.30
N SER A 49 -11.41 -2.34 2.15
CA SER A 49 -12.30 -1.37 1.51
C SER A 49 -13.63 -2.00 1.06
N PRO A 50 -14.79 -1.36 1.32
CA PRO A 50 -16.09 -1.88 0.92
C PRO A 50 -16.35 -1.75 -0.59
N VAL A 51 -15.66 -0.83 -1.28
CA VAL A 51 -15.89 -0.50 -2.70
C VAL A 51 -14.79 -0.99 -3.62
N ALA A 52 -13.62 -1.31 -3.06
CA ALA A 52 -12.43 -1.68 -3.81
C ALA A 52 -11.65 -2.79 -3.11
N ARG A 53 -10.65 -3.32 -3.80
CA ARG A 53 -9.65 -4.26 -3.29
C ARG A 53 -8.28 -3.86 -3.79
N LEU A 54 -7.26 -4.18 -3.02
CA LEU A 54 -5.88 -3.87 -3.38
C LEU A 54 -5.13 -5.14 -3.78
N LEU A 55 -4.65 -5.18 -5.02
CA LEU A 55 -3.97 -6.33 -5.59
C LEU A 55 -2.48 -6.08 -5.76
N GLN A 56 -1.67 -7.11 -5.57
CA GLN A 56 -0.24 -7.05 -5.88
C GLN A 56 -0.01 -7.24 -7.38
N ALA A 57 0.87 -6.42 -7.95
CA ALA A 57 1.28 -6.51 -9.34
C ALA A 57 2.71 -5.99 -9.55
N SER A 58 3.24 -6.13 -10.76
CA SER A 58 4.51 -5.53 -11.16
C SER A 58 4.51 -5.15 -12.64
N PHE A 59 5.29 -4.14 -12.99
CA PHE A 59 5.72 -3.92 -14.36
C PHE A 59 6.97 -4.74 -14.62
N VAL A 60 6.97 -5.52 -15.70
CA VAL A 60 8.08 -6.38 -16.10
C VAL A 60 8.53 -6.05 -17.52
N THR A 61 9.79 -6.34 -17.83
CA THR A 61 10.30 -6.33 -19.21
C THR A 61 9.67 -7.44 -20.05
N ASP A 62 9.86 -7.39 -21.35
CA ASP A 62 9.55 -8.49 -22.28
C ASP A 62 10.29 -9.79 -21.93
N ALA A 63 11.48 -9.70 -21.35
CA ALA A 63 12.25 -10.82 -20.80
C ALA A 63 11.77 -11.29 -19.42
N GLY A 64 10.77 -10.63 -18.82
CA GLY A 64 10.19 -11.00 -17.53
C GLY A 64 10.92 -10.47 -16.29
N ALA A 65 11.89 -9.57 -16.45
CA ALA A 65 12.56 -8.92 -15.31
C ALA A 65 11.65 -7.87 -14.68
N GLU A 66 11.51 -7.87 -13.35
CA GLU A 66 10.73 -6.86 -12.63
C GLU A 66 11.39 -5.49 -12.73
N LEU A 67 10.66 -4.53 -13.31
CA LEU A 67 11.06 -3.12 -13.37
C LEU A 67 10.57 -2.36 -12.14
N LYS A 68 9.32 -2.63 -11.73
CA LYS A 68 8.70 -1.92 -10.61
C LYS A 68 7.55 -2.72 -10.01
N ARG A 69 7.58 -2.92 -8.70
CA ARG A 69 6.45 -3.47 -7.95
C ARG A 69 5.37 -2.39 -7.82
N VAL A 70 4.12 -2.77 -8.13
CA VAL A 70 2.97 -1.86 -8.08
C VAL A 70 1.81 -2.51 -7.34
N SER A 71 0.91 -1.69 -6.84
CA SER A 71 -0.32 -2.14 -6.20
C SER A 71 -1.50 -1.58 -6.98
N LEU A 72 -2.46 -2.44 -7.33
CA LEU A 72 -3.63 -2.06 -8.13
C LEU A 72 -4.83 -1.91 -7.21
N PHE A 73 -5.31 -0.69 -7.03
CA PHE A 73 -6.56 -0.42 -6.32
C PHE A 73 -7.73 -0.55 -7.30
N VAL A 74 -8.48 -1.64 -7.19
CA VAL A 74 -9.47 -2.07 -8.20
C VAL A 74 -10.87 -2.04 -7.60
N GLN A 75 -11.82 -1.43 -8.31
CA GLN A 75 -13.23 -1.42 -7.95
C GLN A 75 -13.81 -2.84 -7.88
N ARG A 76 -14.60 -3.12 -6.84
CA ARG A 76 -15.26 -4.43 -6.68
C ARG A 76 -16.38 -4.63 -7.68
N SER A 77 -16.61 -5.88 -8.07
CA SER A 77 -17.84 -6.29 -8.76
C SER A 77 -19.05 -6.34 -7.82
N GLN A 78 -18.84 -6.69 -6.54
CA GLN A 78 -19.84 -6.62 -5.47
C GLN A 78 -19.33 -5.75 -4.33
N TYR A 79 -20.08 -4.72 -3.99
CA TYR A 79 -19.72 -3.85 -2.87
C TYR A 79 -20.13 -4.48 -1.53
N ARG A 80 -19.30 -4.29 -0.50
CA ARG A 80 -19.58 -4.69 0.88
C ARG A 80 -20.06 -3.50 1.70
N LEU A 81 -21.08 -2.81 1.18
CA LEU A 81 -21.64 -1.63 1.82
C LEU A 81 -22.88 -2.03 2.64
N PRO A 82 -23.02 -1.52 3.88
CA PRO A 82 -24.25 -1.72 4.63
C PRO A 82 -25.42 -1.05 3.90
N LYS A 83 -26.59 -1.70 3.93
CA LYS A 83 -27.82 -1.14 3.35
C LYS A 83 -28.35 -0.06 4.31
N ASP A 84 -28.07 1.21 4.03
CA ASP A 84 -28.73 2.33 4.71
C ASP A 84 -30.04 2.67 3.97
N PRO A 85 -31.22 2.43 4.59
CA PRO A 85 -32.50 2.74 3.96
C PRO A 85 -32.81 4.24 3.90
N LEU A 86 -32.12 5.08 4.67
CA LEU A 86 -32.36 6.53 4.74
C LEU A 86 -31.52 7.30 3.72
N VAL A 87 -30.30 6.85 3.45
CA VAL A 87 -29.40 7.44 2.45
C VAL A 87 -28.74 6.32 1.63
N PRO A 88 -29.49 5.65 0.73
CA PRO A 88 -28.95 4.55 -0.05
C PRO A 88 -27.90 5.05 -1.04
N LEU A 89 -26.73 4.42 -1.03
CA LEU A 89 -25.71 4.64 -2.05
C LEU A 89 -26.18 4.12 -3.41
N THR A 90 -25.81 4.83 -4.47
CA THR A 90 -26.12 4.47 -5.86
C THR A 90 -24.85 4.31 -6.70
N ASN A 91 -24.97 3.70 -7.88
CA ASN A 91 -23.82 3.64 -8.81
C ASN A 91 -23.30 5.03 -9.21
N LYS A 92 -24.16 6.05 -9.25
CA LYS A 92 -23.75 7.44 -9.52
C LYS A 92 -22.86 7.98 -8.41
N ASP A 93 -23.22 7.71 -7.15
CA ASP A 93 -22.41 8.13 -6.00
C ASP A 93 -21.05 7.46 -6.01
N ILE A 94 -20.99 6.16 -6.36
CA ILE A 94 -19.73 5.45 -6.52
C ILE A 94 -18.87 6.10 -7.63
N ILE A 95 -19.45 6.42 -8.79
CA ILE A 95 -18.71 7.08 -9.88
C ILE A 95 -18.15 8.43 -9.41
N SER A 96 -18.99 9.29 -8.82
CA SER A 96 -18.57 10.59 -8.29
C SER A 96 -17.44 10.45 -7.28
N LEU A 97 -17.50 9.42 -6.44
CA LEU A 97 -16.49 9.14 -5.43
C LEU A 97 -15.14 8.72 -6.03
N TRP A 98 -15.14 7.90 -7.08
CA TRP A 98 -13.91 7.57 -7.80
C TRP A 98 -13.33 8.79 -8.52
N GLN A 99 -14.17 9.64 -9.11
CA GLN A 99 -13.71 10.87 -9.76
C GLN A 99 -13.09 11.84 -8.76
N ALA A 100 -13.79 12.15 -7.66
CA ALA A 100 -13.29 13.07 -6.63
C ALA A 100 -12.00 12.56 -5.99
N GLY A 101 -11.93 11.26 -5.67
CA GLY A 101 -10.73 10.63 -5.13
C GLY A 101 -9.55 10.69 -6.12
N PHE A 102 -9.80 10.45 -7.40
CA PHE A 102 -8.78 10.55 -8.43
C PHE A 102 -8.26 11.98 -8.62
N GLN A 103 -9.13 12.98 -8.65
CA GLN A 103 -8.73 14.38 -8.78
C GLN A 103 -7.82 14.81 -7.62
N ALA A 104 -8.15 14.42 -6.38
CA ALA A 104 -7.29 14.73 -5.24
C ALA A 104 -5.90 14.07 -5.32
N LEU A 105 -5.78 12.91 -5.97
CA LEU A 105 -4.49 12.24 -6.19
C LEU A 105 -3.66 12.88 -7.31
N LEU A 106 -4.30 13.61 -8.23
CA LEU A 106 -3.65 14.33 -9.33
C LEU A 106 -3.04 15.67 -8.92
N GLU A 107 -3.48 16.27 -7.81
CA GLU A 107 -2.93 17.56 -7.34
C GLU A 107 -1.43 17.46 -7.01
N ASP A 108 -0.99 16.31 -6.49
CA ASP A 108 0.42 16.02 -6.22
C ASP A 108 0.75 14.53 -6.51
N PRO A 109 1.00 14.17 -7.78
CA PRO A 109 1.24 12.77 -8.18
C PRO A 109 2.50 12.17 -7.55
N GLY A 110 3.54 13.00 -7.36
CA GLY A 110 4.81 12.55 -6.77
C GLY A 110 4.63 12.12 -5.32
N ARG A 111 3.77 12.83 -4.58
CA ARG A 111 3.40 12.47 -3.22
C ARG A 111 2.46 11.27 -3.18
N SER A 112 1.44 11.20 -4.04
CA SER A 112 0.44 10.10 -4.02
C SER A 112 1.03 8.75 -4.42
N GLY A 113 2.10 8.75 -5.22
CA GLY A 113 2.64 7.53 -5.80
C GLY A 113 1.72 6.93 -6.86
N LEU A 114 0.75 7.68 -7.37
CA LEU A 114 -0.10 7.28 -8.47
C LEU A 114 0.72 7.18 -9.77
N LEU A 115 0.56 6.08 -10.50
CA LEU A 115 1.18 5.87 -11.81
C LEU A 115 0.13 6.13 -12.90
N LEU A 116 0.40 7.09 -13.80
CA LEU A 116 -0.56 7.41 -14.86
C LEU A 116 -0.34 6.52 -16.08
N LEU A 117 -1.31 5.68 -16.40
CA LEU A 117 -1.42 5.02 -17.70
C LEU A 117 -2.23 5.90 -18.64
N SER A 118 -1.87 5.95 -19.92
CA SER A 118 -2.61 6.74 -20.93
C SER A 118 -4.07 6.31 -21.08
N ALA A 119 -4.41 5.08 -20.66
CA ALA A 119 -5.76 4.55 -20.66
C ALA A 119 -6.60 4.96 -19.43
N LEU A 120 -5.99 5.57 -18.39
CA LEU A 120 -6.70 5.95 -17.16
C LEU A 120 -7.57 7.19 -17.35
N THR A 121 -7.19 8.11 -18.23
CA THR A 121 -7.87 9.39 -18.38
C THR A 121 -8.37 9.60 -19.81
N ASP A 122 -9.49 10.30 -19.93
CA ASP A 122 -9.90 10.86 -21.21
C ASP A 122 -9.19 12.19 -21.51
N GLU A 123 -9.53 12.82 -22.63
CA GLU A 123 -8.98 14.13 -23.02
C GLU A 123 -9.35 15.27 -22.06
N GLN A 124 -10.34 15.06 -21.18
CA GLN A 124 -10.79 16.01 -20.17
C GLN A 124 -10.23 15.67 -18.79
N THR A 125 -9.27 14.75 -18.70
CA THR A 125 -8.64 14.28 -17.45
C THR A 125 -9.61 13.60 -16.47
N TYR A 126 -10.77 13.14 -16.95
CA TYR A 126 -11.67 12.31 -16.15
C TYR A 126 -11.19 10.87 -16.12
N LEU A 127 -11.36 10.21 -14.97
CA LEU A 127 -11.04 8.80 -14.82
C LEU A 127 -11.96 7.96 -15.71
N VAL A 128 -11.38 7.14 -16.58
CA VAL A 128 -12.10 6.25 -17.50
C VAL A 128 -12.13 4.83 -16.91
N PRO A 129 -13.30 4.16 -16.89
CA PRO A 129 -13.35 2.77 -16.46
C PRO A 129 -12.74 1.84 -17.50
N PHE A 130 -12.07 0.80 -17.05
CA PHE A 130 -11.68 -0.34 -17.89
C PHE A 130 -12.88 -1.24 -18.16
N ARG A 131 -12.87 -1.91 -19.30
CA ARG A 131 -13.86 -2.95 -19.65
C ARG A 131 -13.79 -4.15 -18.70
N PRO A 132 -14.88 -4.93 -18.57
CA PRO A 132 -14.86 -6.20 -17.84
C PRO A 132 -13.69 -7.09 -18.25
N LEU A 133 -13.10 -7.79 -17.29
CA LEU A 133 -11.87 -8.56 -17.50
C LEU A 133 -11.93 -9.91 -16.80
N PHE A 134 -11.66 -10.96 -17.56
CA PHE A 134 -11.69 -12.36 -17.13
C PHE A 134 -10.31 -12.98 -17.32
N LEU A 135 -9.99 -14.03 -16.56
CA LEU A 135 -8.72 -14.74 -16.58
C LEU A 135 -8.96 -16.24 -16.77
N CYS A 136 -8.37 -16.83 -17.80
CA CYS A 136 -8.21 -18.28 -17.87
C CYS A 136 -7.06 -18.71 -16.95
N LYS A 137 -7.37 -19.29 -15.79
CA LYS A 137 -6.37 -19.78 -14.81
C LYS A 137 -5.45 -20.86 -15.39
N LYS A 138 -5.95 -21.64 -16.36
CA LYS A 138 -5.18 -22.75 -16.97
C LYS A 138 -4.06 -22.28 -17.89
N LYS A 139 -4.32 -21.24 -18.68
CA LYS A 139 -3.36 -20.70 -19.67
C LYS A 139 -2.79 -19.35 -19.24
N THR A 140 -3.25 -18.80 -18.11
CA THR A 140 -2.92 -17.46 -17.61
C THR A 140 -3.15 -16.36 -18.65
N VAL A 141 -4.26 -16.46 -19.39
CA VAL A 141 -4.64 -15.52 -20.45
C VAL A 141 -5.83 -14.67 -20.00
N TYR A 142 -5.69 -13.35 -20.11
CA TYR A 142 -6.78 -12.41 -19.86
C TYR A 142 -7.62 -12.19 -21.11
N PHE A 143 -8.91 -11.93 -20.94
CA PHE A 143 -9.81 -11.58 -22.04
C PHE A 143 -10.99 -10.73 -21.57
N GLU A 144 -11.54 -9.94 -22.48
CA GLU A 144 -12.81 -9.23 -22.30
C GLU A 144 -13.97 -10.17 -22.66
N PRO A 145 -15.02 -10.32 -21.83
CA PRO A 145 -16.09 -11.28 -22.07
C PRO A 145 -16.94 -10.84 -23.29
N PRO A 146 -17.03 -11.67 -24.35
CA PRO A 146 -17.85 -11.39 -25.52
C PRO A 146 -19.32 -11.73 -25.25
N CYS A 147 -20.24 -11.17 -26.04
CA CYS A 147 -21.63 -11.63 -26.06
C CYS A 147 -21.71 -13.07 -26.61
N PRO A 148 -22.31 -14.04 -25.89
CA PRO A 148 -22.48 -15.41 -26.37
C PRO A 148 -23.20 -15.50 -27.74
N HIS A 149 -24.14 -14.60 -28.00
CA HIS A 149 -24.96 -14.63 -29.22
C HIS A 149 -24.30 -13.96 -30.44
N CYS A 150 -23.69 -12.79 -30.29
CA CYS A 150 -23.18 -12.01 -31.43
C CYS A 150 -21.68 -11.70 -31.38
N VAL A 151 -20.97 -12.15 -30.33
CA VAL A 151 -19.52 -11.98 -30.12
C VAL A 151 -19.07 -10.54 -29.83
N LEU A 152 -19.89 -9.54 -30.13
CA LEU A 152 -19.62 -8.16 -29.77
C LEU A 152 -19.54 -8.00 -28.24
N PRO A 153 -18.81 -6.98 -27.73
CA PRO A 153 -18.62 -6.79 -26.29
C PRO A 153 -19.94 -6.65 -25.54
N LEU A 154 -19.98 -7.21 -24.33
CA LEU A 154 -21.01 -6.88 -23.35
C LEU A 154 -20.73 -5.50 -22.74
N GLU A 155 -21.78 -4.71 -22.53
CA GLU A 155 -21.71 -3.37 -21.95
C GLU A 155 -22.55 -3.31 -20.68
N GLN A 156 -22.23 -2.38 -19.78
CA GLN A 156 -23.07 -2.11 -18.61
C GLN A 156 -24.32 -1.33 -19.04
N CYS A 157 -25.50 -1.81 -18.66
CA CYS A 157 -26.75 -1.11 -18.89
C CYS A 157 -26.91 0.03 -17.88
N GLU A 158 -26.86 1.26 -18.38
CA GLU A 158 -27.12 2.49 -17.58
C GLU A 158 -28.46 3.15 -17.96
N ASP A 159 -29.19 2.55 -18.90
CA ASP A 159 -30.51 2.99 -19.31
C ASP A 159 -31.57 2.50 -18.31
N ASP A 160 -31.97 3.39 -17.40
CA ASP A 160 -32.97 3.09 -16.38
C ASP A 160 -34.36 2.79 -16.97
N GLU A 161 -34.69 3.34 -18.14
CA GLU A 161 -35.97 3.06 -18.79
C GLU A 161 -36.00 1.63 -19.32
N LEU A 162 -34.91 1.17 -19.95
CA LEU A 162 -34.75 -0.20 -20.40
C LEU A 162 -34.76 -1.21 -19.24
N LEU A 163 -34.06 -0.90 -18.15
CA LEU A 163 -34.02 -1.75 -16.96
C LEU A 163 -35.42 -1.86 -16.35
N ARG A 164 -36.11 -0.73 -16.14
CA ARG A 164 -37.47 -0.70 -15.58
C ARG A 164 -38.49 -1.39 -16.49
N ALA A 165 -38.39 -1.22 -17.81
CA ALA A 165 -39.26 -1.92 -18.77
C ALA A 165 -39.06 -3.44 -18.73
N SER A 166 -37.86 -3.89 -18.33
CA SER A 166 -37.51 -5.30 -18.14
C SER A 166 -37.79 -5.81 -16.72
N GLY A 167 -38.39 -4.99 -15.85
CA GLY A 167 -38.67 -5.33 -14.44
C GLY A 167 -37.44 -5.36 -13.54
N LEU A 168 -36.32 -4.78 -13.98
CA LEU A 168 -35.03 -4.79 -13.27
C LEU A 168 -34.81 -3.49 -12.50
N SER A 169 -33.94 -3.58 -11.49
CA SER A 169 -33.51 -2.42 -10.70
C SER A 169 -32.77 -1.39 -11.57
N SER A 170 -33.11 -0.11 -11.42
CA SER A 170 -32.45 1.00 -12.11
C SER A 170 -30.98 1.14 -11.72
N PHE A 171 -30.13 1.50 -12.69
CA PHE A 171 -28.71 1.75 -12.46
C PHE A 171 -28.49 2.99 -11.60
N SER A 172 -29.23 4.07 -11.87
CA SER A 172 -28.98 5.36 -11.22
C SER A 172 -29.47 5.48 -9.78
N SER A 173 -30.37 4.60 -9.34
CA SER A 173 -30.99 4.63 -8.01
C SER A 173 -30.63 3.43 -7.14
N THR A 174 -29.77 2.53 -7.61
CA THR A 174 -29.34 1.34 -6.87
C THR A 174 -27.84 1.09 -7.06
N LEU A 175 -27.29 0.09 -6.35
CA LEU A 175 -25.94 -0.44 -6.58
C LEU A 175 -25.94 -1.65 -7.53
N THR A 176 -27.11 -2.10 -7.97
CA THR A 176 -27.22 -3.25 -8.86
C THR A 176 -26.74 -2.84 -10.25
N ARG A 177 -25.90 -3.68 -10.84
CA ARG A 177 -25.33 -3.46 -12.18
C ARG A 177 -25.66 -4.67 -13.05
N TYR A 178 -25.98 -4.41 -14.31
CA TYR A 178 -26.27 -5.46 -15.29
C TYR A 178 -25.37 -5.26 -16.50
N LEU A 179 -24.75 -6.34 -16.97
CA LEU A 179 -24.21 -6.41 -18.32
C LEU A 179 -25.32 -6.81 -19.29
N TYR A 180 -25.27 -6.28 -20.51
CA TYR A 180 -26.17 -6.65 -21.59
C TYR A 180 -25.47 -6.48 -22.94
N CYS A 181 -26.08 -6.99 -24.00
CA CYS A 181 -25.59 -6.76 -25.37
C CYS A 181 -26.44 -5.70 -26.09
N PRO A 182 -25.93 -4.46 -26.27
CA PRO A 182 -26.69 -3.40 -26.94
C PRO A 182 -26.97 -3.72 -28.41
N SER A 183 -26.11 -4.52 -29.05
CA SER A 183 -26.26 -4.90 -30.46
C SER A 183 -27.35 -5.97 -30.68
N CYS A 184 -27.46 -6.95 -29.78
CA CYS A 184 -28.58 -7.91 -29.78
C CYS A 184 -29.90 -7.20 -29.48
N HIS A 185 -29.90 -6.28 -28.51
CA HIS A 185 -31.07 -5.47 -28.17
C HIS A 185 -31.58 -4.64 -29.37
N LYS A 186 -30.70 -3.89 -30.03
CA LYS A 186 -31.04 -3.07 -31.22
C LYS A 186 -31.58 -3.90 -32.39
N LYS A 187 -31.22 -5.18 -32.48
CA LYS A 187 -31.72 -6.12 -33.50
C LYS A 187 -33.07 -6.74 -33.13
N GLY A 188 -33.70 -6.33 -32.02
CA GLY A 188 -34.98 -6.87 -31.56
C GLY A 188 -34.89 -8.28 -31.01
N GLN A 189 -33.69 -8.76 -30.67
CA GLN A 189 -33.52 -10.04 -30.00
C GLN A 189 -33.84 -9.88 -28.50
N THR A 190 -34.42 -10.91 -27.88
CA THR A 190 -34.57 -10.98 -26.43
C THR A 190 -33.20 -10.78 -25.80
N THR A 191 -33.09 -9.73 -24.98
CA THR A 191 -31.81 -9.32 -24.40
C THR A 191 -31.69 -9.98 -23.03
N SER A 192 -30.75 -10.91 -22.90
CA SER A 192 -30.35 -11.42 -21.59
C SER A 192 -29.55 -10.35 -20.85
N PHE A 193 -29.81 -10.22 -19.56
CA PHE A 193 -29.03 -9.40 -18.64
C PHE A 193 -28.17 -10.30 -17.78
N TYR A 194 -26.94 -9.89 -17.50
CA TYR A 194 -26.02 -10.66 -16.68
C TYR A 194 -25.63 -9.89 -15.43
N LEU A 195 -25.66 -10.54 -14.27
CA LEU A 195 -25.14 -9.97 -13.03
C LEU A 195 -24.13 -10.91 -12.39
N TYR A 196 -23.32 -10.37 -11.48
CA TYR A 196 -22.29 -11.17 -10.85
C TYR A 196 -22.86 -12.28 -9.95
N ASP A 197 -23.94 -12.01 -9.21
CA ASP A 197 -24.59 -12.98 -8.32
C ASP A 197 -26.09 -12.74 -8.16
N LYS A 198 -26.88 -13.81 -8.24
CA LYS A 198 -28.35 -13.85 -8.34
C LYS A 198 -29.10 -13.91 -7.03
N GLU A 199 -28.43 -13.93 -5.87
CA GLU A 199 -29.05 -14.20 -4.55
C GLU A 199 -30.43 -13.55 -4.30
N ASN A 200 -30.68 -12.33 -4.81
CA ASN A 200 -31.94 -11.61 -4.62
C ASN A 200 -32.72 -11.31 -5.93
N GLU A 201 -32.28 -11.83 -7.07
CA GLU A 201 -32.87 -11.58 -8.39
C GLU A 201 -33.51 -12.86 -8.93
N THR A 202 -34.81 -12.79 -9.23
CA THR A 202 -35.63 -13.95 -9.63
C THR A 202 -36.11 -13.87 -11.07
N SER A 203 -35.82 -12.77 -11.76
CA SER A 203 -36.19 -12.59 -13.16
C SER A 203 -35.54 -13.65 -14.05
N PRO A 204 -36.32 -14.36 -14.91
CA PRO A 204 -35.77 -15.34 -15.84
C PRO A 204 -34.95 -14.70 -16.97
N LEU A 205 -35.00 -13.37 -17.11
CA LEU A 205 -34.20 -12.61 -18.08
C LEU A 205 -32.78 -12.35 -17.60
N VAL A 206 -32.51 -12.61 -16.31
CA VAL A 206 -31.20 -12.39 -15.69
C VAL A 206 -30.46 -13.71 -15.61
N MET A 207 -29.16 -13.68 -15.90
CA MET A 207 -28.20 -14.76 -15.72
C MET A 207 -27.06 -14.31 -14.79
N ASP A 208 -26.50 -15.24 -14.02
CA ASP A 208 -25.35 -14.98 -13.17
C ASP A 208 -24.02 -15.13 -13.92
N ARG A 209 -22.92 -14.96 -13.18
CA ARG A 209 -21.57 -15.10 -13.72
C ARG A 209 -21.23 -16.50 -14.24
N ASN A 210 -21.74 -17.55 -13.60
CA ASN A 210 -21.46 -18.93 -13.97
C ASN A 210 -22.25 -19.33 -15.21
N GLU A 211 -23.52 -18.92 -15.27
CA GLU A 211 -24.37 -19.08 -16.45
C GLU A 211 -23.76 -18.38 -17.66
N LEU A 212 -23.30 -17.13 -17.53
CA LEU A 212 -22.57 -16.44 -18.60
C LEU A 212 -21.34 -17.22 -19.06
N ILE A 213 -20.54 -17.74 -18.12
CA ILE A 213 -19.35 -18.55 -18.43
C ILE A 213 -19.74 -19.78 -19.24
N LEU A 214 -20.81 -20.49 -18.86
CA LEU A 214 -21.28 -21.68 -19.56
C LEU A 214 -21.84 -21.36 -20.95
N GLU A 215 -22.49 -20.20 -21.13
CA GLU A 215 -22.98 -19.75 -22.44
C GLU A 215 -21.86 -19.52 -23.47
N PHE A 216 -20.61 -19.32 -23.04
CA PHE A 216 -19.47 -19.23 -23.96
C PHE A 216 -19.21 -20.50 -24.76
N SER A 217 -19.77 -21.65 -24.36
CA SER A 217 -19.77 -22.87 -25.18
C SER A 217 -20.34 -22.64 -26.59
N SER A 218 -21.34 -21.76 -26.72
CA SER A 218 -21.95 -21.38 -28.01
C SER A 218 -21.00 -20.63 -28.97
N LEU A 219 -19.87 -20.16 -28.46
CA LEU A 219 -18.86 -19.45 -29.25
C LEU A 219 -17.84 -20.38 -29.89
N LEU A 220 -17.77 -21.64 -29.45
CA LEU A 220 -16.75 -22.59 -29.88
C LEU A 220 -16.93 -23.03 -31.34
N ASP A 221 -18.15 -22.93 -31.87
CA ASP A 221 -18.51 -23.29 -33.25
C ASP A 221 -18.45 -22.10 -34.23
N LYS A 222 -18.15 -20.89 -33.73
CA LYS A 222 -18.07 -19.67 -34.55
C LYS A 222 -16.70 -19.54 -35.25
N PRO A 223 -16.66 -18.95 -36.46
CA PRO A 223 -15.42 -18.83 -37.23
C PRO A 223 -14.36 -17.98 -36.51
N LEU A 224 -13.10 -18.46 -36.53
CA LEU A 224 -11.94 -17.92 -35.81
C LEU A 224 -11.77 -16.39 -35.90
N ASN A 225 -11.99 -15.82 -37.08
CA ASN A 225 -11.69 -14.41 -37.35
C ASN A 225 -12.73 -13.43 -36.76
N SER A 226 -13.73 -13.96 -36.04
CA SER A 226 -14.84 -13.17 -35.51
C SER A 226 -14.84 -13.00 -34.00
N THR A 227 -13.96 -13.69 -33.25
CA THR A 227 -14.03 -13.73 -31.78
C THR A 227 -12.72 -13.32 -31.09
N PRO A 228 -12.76 -12.40 -30.10
CA PRO A 228 -11.64 -12.15 -29.19
C PRO A 228 -11.56 -13.20 -28.05
N PHE A 229 -12.29 -14.32 -28.18
CA PHE A 229 -12.44 -15.32 -27.12
C PHE A 229 -11.31 -16.35 -27.18
N PRO A 230 -10.46 -16.50 -26.13
CA PRO A 230 -9.28 -17.36 -26.21
C PRO A 230 -9.61 -18.85 -26.35
N CYS A 231 -10.82 -19.30 -25.98
CA CYS A 231 -11.15 -20.73 -26.01
C CYS A 231 -11.52 -21.27 -27.40
N THR A 232 -11.79 -20.43 -28.41
CA THR A 232 -12.17 -20.90 -29.76
C THR A 232 -11.10 -21.82 -30.36
N ASN A 233 -9.81 -21.50 -30.13
CA ASN A 233 -8.65 -22.27 -30.58
C ASN A 233 -7.88 -22.98 -29.46
N CYS A 234 -8.46 -23.06 -28.27
CA CYS A 234 -7.77 -23.67 -27.13
C CYS A 234 -7.86 -25.20 -27.20
N ASP A 235 -6.73 -25.86 -27.01
CA ASP A 235 -6.60 -27.32 -26.86
C ASP A 235 -7.42 -27.87 -25.68
N GLN A 236 -7.71 -27.03 -24.69
CA GLN A 236 -8.47 -27.41 -23.49
C GLN A 236 -9.99 -27.20 -23.61
N LYS A 237 -10.50 -26.75 -24.77
CA LYS A 237 -11.93 -26.40 -24.90
C LYS A 237 -12.87 -27.58 -24.62
N GLY A 238 -12.49 -28.79 -25.02
CA GLY A 238 -13.28 -30.01 -24.77
C GLY A 238 -13.34 -30.38 -23.28
N VAL A 239 -12.27 -30.13 -22.52
CA VAL A 239 -12.25 -30.35 -21.06
C VAL A 239 -13.07 -29.28 -20.33
N CYS A 240 -12.97 -28.02 -20.78
CA CYS A 240 -13.68 -26.91 -20.14
C CYS A 240 -15.19 -26.94 -20.38
N PHE A 241 -15.62 -27.17 -21.63
CA PHE A 241 -17.02 -27.05 -22.06
C PHE A 241 -17.67 -28.38 -22.46
N GLY A 242 -16.93 -29.49 -22.40
CA GLY A 242 -17.48 -30.84 -22.57
C GLY A 242 -17.92 -31.46 -21.24
N SER A 243 -17.85 -32.78 -21.16
CA SER A 243 -18.39 -33.57 -20.02
C SER A 243 -17.72 -33.30 -18.69
N GLU A 244 -16.46 -32.88 -18.68
CA GLU A 244 -15.74 -32.55 -17.43
C GLU A 244 -16.14 -31.19 -16.83
N GLY A 245 -16.76 -30.30 -17.63
CA GLY A 245 -17.36 -29.06 -17.13
C GLY A 245 -16.43 -28.10 -16.40
N LYS A 246 -15.13 -28.07 -16.74
CA LYS A 246 -14.12 -27.30 -15.97
C LYS A 246 -14.16 -25.78 -16.17
N ALA A 247 -14.99 -25.25 -17.08
CA ALA A 247 -15.00 -23.82 -17.44
C ALA A 247 -15.15 -22.88 -16.23
N THR A 248 -16.12 -23.11 -15.35
CA THR A 248 -16.39 -22.25 -14.18
C THR A 248 -15.28 -22.28 -13.13
N SER A 249 -14.55 -23.39 -13.02
CA SER A 249 -13.36 -23.48 -12.15
C SER A 249 -12.11 -22.83 -12.76
N ARG A 250 -12.00 -22.86 -14.10
CA ARG A 250 -10.83 -22.37 -14.84
C ARG A 250 -10.94 -20.92 -15.28
N ILE A 251 -12.13 -20.34 -15.31
CA ILE A 251 -12.34 -18.94 -15.66
C ILE A 251 -12.57 -18.14 -14.36
N ALA A 252 -11.60 -17.34 -13.98
CA ALA A 252 -11.71 -16.36 -12.91
C ALA A 252 -12.19 -15.01 -13.46
N ILE A 253 -12.87 -14.26 -12.60
CA ILE A 253 -13.32 -12.91 -12.91
C ILE A 253 -12.38 -11.92 -12.20
N PHE A 254 -11.63 -11.16 -12.99
CA PHE A 254 -10.86 -10.04 -12.46
C PHE A 254 -11.79 -8.86 -12.16
N SER A 255 -12.71 -8.54 -13.08
CA SER A 255 -13.87 -7.70 -12.80
C SER A 255 -14.99 -8.03 -13.75
N PHE A 256 -16.19 -8.21 -13.22
CA PHE A 256 -17.38 -8.56 -13.98
C PHE A 256 -17.99 -7.38 -14.71
N TYR A 257 -17.97 -6.20 -14.08
CA TYR A 257 -18.48 -4.96 -14.66
C TYR A 257 -17.32 -4.08 -15.12
N PRO A 258 -17.58 -3.04 -15.95
CA PRO A 258 -16.62 -1.97 -16.13
C PRO A 258 -16.16 -1.43 -14.77
N PHE A 259 -14.87 -1.20 -14.63
CA PHE A 259 -14.26 -0.94 -13.33
C PHE A 259 -13.21 0.16 -13.39
N PHE A 260 -13.17 0.96 -12.35
CA PHE A 260 -12.04 1.86 -12.11
C PHE A 260 -10.87 1.11 -11.49
N MET A 261 -9.67 1.50 -11.89
CA MET A 261 -8.41 0.99 -11.36
C MET A 261 -7.43 2.15 -11.19
N LEU A 262 -6.76 2.22 -10.05
CA LEU A 262 -5.68 3.16 -9.79
C LEU A 262 -4.41 2.36 -9.46
N PRO A 263 -3.38 2.39 -10.33
CA PRO A 263 -2.10 1.75 -10.04
C PRO A 263 -1.22 2.71 -9.22
N PHE A 264 -0.76 2.22 -8.08
CA PHE A 264 0.15 2.93 -7.19
C PHE A 264 1.51 2.26 -7.17
N GLU A 265 2.56 3.03 -6.91
CA GLU A 265 3.82 2.46 -6.43
C GLU A 265 3.56 1.58 -5.22
N SER A 266 4.12 0.36 -5.21
CA SER A 266 3.91 -0.54 -4.09
C SER A 266 4.65 0.01 -2.86
N ALA A 267 3.89 0.39 -1.84
CA ALA A 267 4.46 0.81 -0.57
C ALA A 267 5.13 -0.38 0.15
N THR A 268 6.09 -0.07 1.04
CA THR A 268 6.85 -1.09 1.76
C THR A 268 5.99 -1.81 2.79
N MET A 269 5.19 -1.07 3.56
CA MET A 269 4.35 -1.64 4.62
C MET A 269 3.11 -0.81 4.93
N HIS A 270 2.17 -1.42 5.65
CA HIS A 270 0.96 -0.75 6.11
C HIS A 270 1.26 0.27 7.22
N ALA A 271 0.46 1.34 7.34
CA ALA A 271 0.67 2.37 8.36
C ALA A 271 0.64 1.81 9.80
N LEU A 272 -0.29 0.91 10.10
CA LEU A 272 -0.41 0.31 11.43
C LEU A 272 0.81 -0.57 11.77
N ASP A 273 1.31 -1.30 10.78
CA ASP A 273 2.50 -2.15 10.91
C ASP A 273 3.73 -1.28 11.21
N PHE A 274 3.89 -0.18 10.46
CA PHE A 274 4.95 0.80 10.69
C PHE A 274 4.90 1.40 12.09
N LEU A 275 3.72 1.81 12.57
CA LEU A 275 3.58 2.42 13.89
C LEU A 275 3.93 1.44 15.01
N ALA A 276 3.51 0.18 14.91
CA ALA A 276 3.88 -0.86 15.87
C ALA A 276 5.40 -1.12 15.85
N LEU A 277 5.99 -1.23 14.65
CA LEU A 277 7.41 -1.47 14.46
C LEU A 277 8.27 -0.32 15.00
N VAL A 278 7.93 0.93 14.66
CA VAL A 278 8.60 2.12 15.21
C VAL A 278 8.51 2.14 16.73
N SER A 279 7.36 1.74 17.31
CA SER A 279 7.18 1.69 18.77
C SER A 279 7.96 0.57 19.47
N GLY A 280 8.56 -0.37 18.74
CA GLY A 280 9.38 -1.45 19.29
C GLY A 280 8.79 -2.86 19.20
N ALA A 281 7.72 -3.07 18.43
CA ALA A 281 7.17 -4.41 18.19
C ALA A 281 8.10 -5.23 17.29
N ASN A 282 8.12 -6.56 17.47
CA ASN A 282 8.71 -7.47 16.49
C ASN A 282 7.64 -7.99 15.52
N GLN A 283 8.06 -8.72 14.48
CA GLN A 283 7.16 -9.28 13.46
C GLN A 283 6.07 -10.16 14.07
N ASP A 284 6.44 -11.14 14.90
CA ASP A 284 5.50 -12.09 15.49
C ASP A 284 4.43 -11.37 16.34
N GLU A 285 4.84 -10.37 17.12
CA GLU A 285 3.93 -9.57 17.93
C GLU A 285 2.93 -8.77 17.08
N ILE A 286 3.35 -8.28 15.90
CA ILE A 286 2.46 -7.58 14.97
C ILE A 286 1.47 -8.56 14.35
N VAL A 287 1.95 -9.72 13.87
CA VAL A 287 1.11 -10.76 13.25
C VAL A 287 0.05 -11.25 14.23
N ASP A 288 0.44 -11.52 15.47
CA ASP A 288 -0.47 -11.97 16.53
C ASP A 288 -1.48 -10.87 16.92
N THR A 289 -1.01 -9.65 17.17
CA THR A 289 -1.90 -8.57 17.64
C THR A 289 -2.91 -8.15 16.58
N MET A 290 -2.55 -8.25 15.30
CA MET A 290 -3.41 -7.90 14.18
C MET A 290 -4.17 -9.10 13.60
N ASN A 291 -4.02 -10.30 14.18
CA ASN A 291 -4.64 -11.56 13.72
C ASN A 291 -4.42 -11.81 12.22
N LEU A 292 -3.21 -11.59 11.72
CA LEU A 292 -2.88 -11.79 10.31
C LEU A 292 -2.67 -13.27 10.02
N SER A 293 -3.31 -13.79 8.98
CA SER A 293 -3.00 -15.12 8.46
C SER A 293 -1.54 -15.18 7.98
N PRO A 294 -0.82 -16.31 8.16
CA PRO A 294 0.55 -16.46 7.65
C PRO A 294 0.70 -16.17 6.16
N ASN A 295 -0.35 -16.45 5.38
CA ASN A 295 -0.39 -16.25 3.93
C ASN A 295 -0.84 -14.83 3.52
N HIS A 296 -1.05 -13.92 4.48
CA HIS A 296 -1.47 -12.56 4.21
C HIS A 296 -0.29 -11.75 3.65
N ALA A 297 -0.52 -10.97 2.59
CA ALA A 297 0.56 -10.22 1.92
C ALA A 297 1.33 -9.26 2.85
N ARG A 298 0.65 -8.66 3.83
CA ARG A 298 1.28 -7.85 4.90
C ARG A 298 2.34 -8.62 5.69
N VAL A 299 2.16 -9.92 5.93
CA VAL A 299 3.16 -10.75 6.62
C VAL A 299 4.43 -10.87 5.79
N ALA A 300 4.32 -11.10 4.49
CA ALA A 300 5.48 -11.12 3.59
C ALA A 300 6.22 -9.78 3.58
N ARG A 301 5.50 -8.65 3.61
CA ARG A 301 6.11 -7.31 3.68
C ARG A 301 6.81 -7.02 5.01
N LEU A 302 6.20 -7.45 6.11
CA LEU A 302 6.82 -7.38 7.43
C LEU A 302 8.11 -8.20 7.48
N GLN A 303 8.10 -9.39 6.88
CA GLN A 303 9.27 -10.25 6.77
C GLN A 303 10.39 -9.59 5.96
N GLU A 304 10.09 -9.05 4.76
CA GLU A 304 11.07 -8.32 3.92
C GLU A 304 11.77 -7.20 4.72
N VAL A 305 11.02 -6.49 5.57
CA VAL A 305 11.56 -5.39 6.37
C VAL A 305 12.34 -5.90 7.59
N SER A 306 11.86 -6.95 8.25
CA SER A 306 12.54 -7.62 9.36
C SER A 306 13.92 -8.13 8.94
N GLU A 307 14.01 -8.75 7.75
CA GLU A 307 15.27 -9.23 7.16
C GLU A 307 16.25 -8.08 6.89
N ARG A 308 15.75 -6.92 6.40
CA ARG A 308 16.58 -5.72 6.21
C ARG A 308 17.09 -5.12 7.52
N ILE A 309 16.36 -5.30 8.61
CA ILE A 309 16.68 -4.75 9.94
C ILE A 309 17.60 -5.69 10.74
N GLN A 310 17.79 -6.95 10.30
CA GLN A 310 18.66 -7.95 10.96
C GLN A 310 18.36 -8.16 12.46
N GLY A 311 17.10 -7.98 12.87
CA GLY A 311 16.65 -8.24 14.24
C GLY A 311 16.85 -7.11 15.26
N GLU A 312 17.51 -6.00 14.91
CA GLU A 312 17.61 -4.82 15.78
C GLU A 312 17.07 -3.57 15.11
N LEU A 313 16.02 -2.96 15.69
CA LEU A 313 15.42 -1.74 15.15
C LEU A 313 16.46 -0.63 15.05
N PRO A 314 16.59 0.00 13.86
CA PRO A 314 17.72 0.87 13.56
C PRO A 314 17.41 2.28 14.11
N TYR A 315 17.49 2.45 15.43
CA TYR A 315 17.38 3.76 16.06
C TYR A 315 18.71 4.50 15.97
N LEU A 316 18.65 5.82 15.71
CA LEU A 316 19.84 6.66 15.61
C LEU A 316 20.42 6.99 16.99
N PHE A 317 19.56 7.11 18.01
CA PHE A 317 19.96 7.63 19.31
C PHE A 317 19.98 6.57 20.43
N SER A 318 20.66 6.92 21.52
CA SER A 318 20.81 6.06 22.71
C SER A 318 19.46 5.76 23.38
N LYS A 319 19.45 4.79 24.30
CA LYS A 319 18.24 4.43 25.06
C LYS A 319 17.61 5.62 25.79
N GLU A 320 18.42 6.56 26.28
CA GLU A 320 17.92 7.76 26.97
C GLU A 320 17.13 8.68 26.04
N GLN A 321 17.60 8.86 24.80
CA GLN A 321 16.99 9.74 23.82
C GLN A 321 15.93 9.05 22.96
N ARG A 322 15.80 7.73 23.07
CA ARG A 322 14.87 6.91 22.30
C ARG A 322 13.44 7.43 22.37
N PHE A 323 12.99 7.90 23.53
CA PHE A 323 11.66 8.51 23.66
C PHE A 323 11.47 9.70 22.69
N LEU A 324 12.44 10.61 22.62
CA LEU A 324 12.37 11.77 21.75
C LEU A 324 12.45 11.39 20.27
N GLU A 325 13.25 10.38 19.93
CA GLU A 325 13.32 9.83 18.57
C GLU A 325 11.97 9.22 18.14
N LEU A 326 11.36 8.37 18.97
CA LEU A 326 10.04 7.80 18.70
C LEU A 326 8.97 8.89 18.55
N LEU A 327 9.01 9.89 19.43
CA LEU A 327 8.05 10.98 19.41
C LEU A 327 8.21 11.79 18.13
N TYR A 328 9.45 12.10 17.74
CA TYR A 328 9.75 12.79 16.49
C TYR A 328 9.19 12.03 15.28
N LEU A 329 9.50 10.74 15.15
CA LEU A 329 9.04 9.91 14.02
C LEU A 329 7.50 9.85 13.92
N LYS A 330 6.81 9.69 15.06
CA LYS A 330 5.34 9.68 15.11
C LYS A 330 4.72 11.06 14.80
N ILE A 331 5.35 12.16 15.21
CA ILE A 331 4.90 13.51 14.85
C ILE A 331 5.11 13.79 13.35
N VAL A 332 6.24 13.35 12.78
CA VAL A 332 6.47 13.42 11.32
C VAL A 332 5.40 12.60 10.57
N PHE A 333 5.08 11.40 11.05
CA PHE A 333 4.01 10.57 10.48
C PHE A 333 2.66 11.32 10.49
N LEU A 334 2.29 11.86 11.66
CA LEU A 334 1.03 12.61 11.83
C LEU A 334 0.97 13.85 10.94
N LYS A 335 2.07 14.59 10.81
CA LYS A 335 2.17 15.74 9.91
C LYS A 335 1.90 15.34 8.47
N GLN A 336 2.61 14.32 7.96
CA GLN A 336 2.43 13.85 6.58
C GLN A 336 0.99 13.40 6.32
N LEU A 337 0.38 12.71 7.28
CA LEU A 337 -1.01 12.26 7.22
C LEU A 337 -2.01 13.42 7.21
N ILE A 338 -1.85 14.40 8.11
CA ILE A 338 -2.76 15.53 8.23
C ILE A 338 -2.73 16.41 7.00
N THR A 339 -1.54 16.65 6.44
CA THR A 339 -1.42 17.40 5.19
C THR A 339 -2.11 16.67 4.03
N TRP A 340 -2.12 15.33 4.01
CA TRP A 340 -2.90 14.57 3.03
C TRP A 340 -4.41 14.76 3.21
N LEU A 341 -4.90 14.68 4.45
CA LEU A 341 -6.32 14.85 4.75
C LEU A 341 -6.82 16.26 4.41
N ASP A 342 -5.96 17.26 4.51
CA ASP A 342 -6.29 18.64 4.17
C ASP A 342 -6.61 18.81 2.67
N GLN A 343 -5.85 18.16 1.79
CA GLN A 343 -6.01 18.22 0.34
C GLN A 343 -7.30 17.56 -0.18
N LEU A 344 -7.91 16.65 0.60
CA LEU A 344 -9.09 15.94 0.15
C LEU A 344 -10.35 16.86 0.13
N PRO A 345 -11.12 16.92 -0.97
CA PRO A 345 -12.33 17.74 -1.10
C PRO A 345 -13.54 17.12 -0.38
N LEU A 346 -13.43 16.96 0.94
CA LEU A 346 -14.36 16.15 1.74
C LEU A 346 -15.70 16.83 1.99
N ASN A 347 -15.75 18.16 1.96
CA ASN A 347 -16.97 18.92 2.23
C ASN A 347 -18.06 18.69 1.17
N GLU A 348 -17.67 18.30 -0.05
CA GLU A 348 -18.61 18.07 -1.16
C GLU A 348 -19.15 16.63 -1.21
N MET A 349 -18.56 15.72 -0.43
CA MET A 349 -18.75 14.27 -0.58
C MET A 349 -19.18 13.57 0.72
N GLN A 350 -19.52 14.33 1.76
CA GLN A 350 -20.20 13.82 2.95
C GLN A 350 -21.63 13.37 2.58
N PRO A 351 -22.14 12.24 3.12
CA PRO A 351 -21.62 11.41 4.21
C PRO A 351 -20.75 10.21 3.78
N PHE A 352 -20.28 10.18 2.54
CA PHE A 352 -19.79 8.95 1.89
C PHE A 352 -18.31 8.63 2.16
N PHE A 353 -17.59 9.57 2.79
CA PHE A 353 -16.22 9.37 3.25
C PHE A 353 -16.20 8.88 4.69
N SER A 354 -15.51 7.77 4.92
CA SER A 354 -15.05 7.41 6.25
C SER A 354 -13.55 7.23 6.21
N PHE A 355 -12.92 7.80 7.22
CA PHE A 355 -11.48 7.84 7.33
C PHE A 355 -11.00 6.63 8.12
N SER A 356 -10.07 5.89 7.53
CA SER A 356 -9.33 4.84 8.24
C SER A 356 -7.84 5.01 7.99
N LEU A 357 -7.04 4.68 9.01
CA LEU A 357 -5.61 4.50 8.85
C LEU A 357 -5.27 3.31 7.93
N ASP A 358 -6.23 2.42 7.67
CA ASP A 358 -6.05 1.29 6.75
C ASP A 358 -5.83 1.73 5.29
N ASN A 359 -6.27 2.95 4.97
CA ASN A 359 -6.08 3.53 3.64
C ASN A 359 -4.68 4.16 3.46
N PHE A 360 -3.80 4.06 4.45
CA PHE A 360 -2.48 4.67 4.42
C PHE A 360 -1.37 3.63 4.55
N TRP A 361 -0.34 3.84 3.75
CA TRP A 361 0.82 2.97 3.67
C TRP A 361 2.10 3.80 3.80
N VAL A 362 3.18 3.12 4.18
CA VAL A 362 4.48 3.74 4.40
C VAL A 362 5.49 3.17 3.43
N ASN A 363 6.10 4.06 2.67
CA ASN A 363 7.26 3.74 1.85
C ASN A 363 8.54 4.00 2.66
N LEU A 364 9.35 2.95 2.79
CA LEU A 364 10.67 3.02 3.39
C LEU A 364 11.68 3.01 2.23
N PRO A 365 12.55 4.03 2.11
CA PRO A 365 13.52 4.07 1.03
C PRO A 365 14.46 2.85 1.13
N GLU A 366 15.03 2.46 0.00
CA GLU A 366 16.22 1.62 0.02
C GLU A 366 17.29 2.31 0.86
N ILE A 367 18.13 1.55 1.58
CA ILE A 367 19.16 2.13 2.46
C ILE A 367 20.23 2.77 1.58
N GLN A 368 19.98 4.03 1.19
CA GLN A 368 20.82 4.85 0.34
C GLN A 368 21.27 6.07 1.14
N GLY A 369 22.02 5.84 2.23
CA GLY A 369 22.52 6.92 3.07
C GLY A 369 22.89 6.48 4.49
N PRO A 370 23.45 7.41 5.29
CA PRO A 370 23.88 7.13 6.66
C PRO A 370 22.75 7.14 7.67
N LEU A 371 21.55 7.63 7.30
CA LEU A 371 20.41 7.71 8.21
C LEU A 371 19.70 6.37 8.32
N PRO A 372 19.17 6.02 9.50
CA PRO A 372 18.41 4.80 9.64
C PRO A 372 17.12 4.80 8.83
N MET A 373 16.63 3.60 8.51
CA MET A 373 15.51 3.37 7.58
C MET A 373 14.25 4.18 7.93
N PHE A 374 13.94 4.34 9.22
CA PHE A 374 12.73 5.04 9.67
C PHE A 374 12.83 6.56 9.61
N TRP A 375 13.96 7.16 9.27
CA TRP A 375 14.10 8.63 9.26
C TRP A 375 13.62 9.28 7.96
N ASN A 376 13.53 8.52 6.88
CA ASN A 376 13.24 9.03 5.53
C ASN A 376 11.96 8.40 4.95
N PHE A 377 11.03 7.97 5.80
CA PHE A 377 9.79 7.35 5.36
C PHE A 377 8.82 8.37 4.75
N VAL A 378 7.98 7.88 3.84
CA VAL A 378 6.90 8.67 3.23
C VAL A 378 5.56 7.96 3.45
N VAL A 379 4.60 8.67 4.03
CA VAL A 379 3.21 8.22 4.18
C VAL A 379 2.45 8.56 2.89
N LYS A 380 1.90 7.52 2.26
CA LYS A 380 1.12 7.65 1.03
C LYS A 380 -0.31 7.14 1.24
N PRO A 381 -1.33 7.81 0.71
CA PRO A 381 -2.65 7.22 0.59
C PRO A 381 -2.58 6.07 -0.40
N HIS A 382 -3.42 5.07 -0.20
CA HIS A 382 -3.47 3.92 -1.07
C HIS A 382 -4.93 3.58 -1.37
N GLY A 383 -5.42 4.15 -2.47
CA GLY A 383 -6.82 4.09 -2.86
C GLY A 383 -7.62 5.37 -2.58
N ILE A 384 -8.94 5.25 -2.71
CA ILE A 384 -9.90 6.32 -2.41
C ILE A 384 -10.54 6.04 -1.05
N MET A 385 -10.60 7.03 -0.18
CA MET A 385 -11.07 6.85 1.20
C MET A 385 -12.59 6.63 1.24
N VAL A 386 -13.00 5.38 1.35
CA VAL A 386 -14.39 4.98 1.61
C VAL A 386 -14.33 3.97 2.73
N ALA A 387 -15.10 4.16 3.79
CA ALA A 387 -15.28 3.09 4.76
C ALA A 387 -16.74 2.70 4.90
N PRO A 388 -16.99 1.46 5.38
CA PRO A 388 -18.32 1.03 5.74
C PRO A 388 -18.82 1.91 6.89
N GLN A 389 -20.08 2.35 6.83
CA GLN A 389 -20.74 2.89 8.02
C GLN A 389 -20.81 1.80 9.10
N PRO A 390 -20.46 2.06 10.37
CA PRO A 390 -20.56 1.06 11.41
C PRO A 390 -22.04 0.64 11.62
N GLU A 391 -22.30 -0.65 11.79
CA GLU A 391 -23.64 -1.23 11.98
C GLU A 391 -24.43 -0.64 13.16
N LYS A 392 -23.73 -0.02 14.11
CA LYS A 392 -24.32 0.73 15.21
C LYS A 392 -23.70 2.11 15.26
N PRO A 393 -24.45 3.16 14.90
CA PRO A 393 -24.00 4.52 15.09
C PRO A 393 -23.85 4.76 16.60
N SER A 394 -22.63 4.84 17.09
CA SER A 394 -22.43 5.40 18.42
C SER A 394 -22.86 6.88 18.40
N ILE A 395 -23.22 7.46 19.55
CA ILE A 395 -23.56 8.90 19.65
C ILE A 395 -22.44 9.81 19.10
N ILE A 396 -21.20 9.30 18.96
CA ILE A 396 -20.07 9.96 18.31
C ILE A 396 -20.12 9.81 16.77
N ALA A 397 -20.63 8.68 16.26
CA ALA A 397 -20.74 8.39 14.82
C ALA A 397 -21.88 9.17 14.12
N LEU A 398 -22.91 9.62 14.86
CA LEU A 398 -24.10 10.23 14.24
C LEU A 398 -23.96 11.71 13.84
N GLN A 399 -22.89 12.42 14.23
CA GLN A 399 -22.83 13.87 14.00
C GLN A 399 -21.47 14.49 13.64
N TYR A 400 -20.36 13.74 13.51
CA TYR A 400 -19.05 14.38 13.30
C TYR A 400 -18.17 13.66 12.27
N THR A 401 -18.58 13.74 11.01
CA THR A 401 -17.73 13.50 9.84
C THR A 401 -16.88 14.74 9.48
N ASN A 402 -16.27 15.37 10.49
CA ASN A 402 -15.37 16.51 10.29
C ASN A 402 -13.92 16.02 10.27
N LYS A 403 -13.11 16.50 9.31
CA LYS A 403 -11.65 16.26 9.24
C LYS A 403 -10.96 16.38 10.60
N SER A 404 -11.29 17.43 11.35
CA SER A 404 -10.70 17.70 12.67
C SER A 404 -10.98 16.58 13.68
N HIS A 405 -12.17 15.99 13.63
CA HIS A 405 -12.54 14.89 14.53
C HIS A 405 -11.66 13.68 14.26
N PHE A 406 -11.59 13.25 12.99
CA PHE A 406 -10.74 12.13 12.58
C PHE A 406 -9.27 12.40 12.89
N MET A 407 -8.75 13.58 12.55
CA MET A 407 -7.38 13.98 12.84
C MET A 407 -7.07 13.89 14.34
N GLY A 408 -7.99 14.35 15.20
CA GLY A 408 -7.85 14.25 16.65
C GLY A 408 -7.83 12.81 17.14
N LEU A 409 -8.73 11.95 16.63
CA LEU A 409 -8.76 10.53 17.00
C LEU A 409 -7.48 9.81 16.58
N VAL A 410 -7.02 10.04 15.35
CA VAL A 410 -5.77 9.45 14.84
C VAL A 410 -4.56 9.94 15.61
N TRP A 411 -4.53 11.22 16.00
CA TRP A 411 -3.45 11.78 16.81
C TRP A 411 -3.24 10.99 18.09
N PHE A 412 -4.32 10.76 18.85
CA PHE A 412 -4.25 9.97 20.07
C PHE A 412 -3.95 8.50 19.79
N TYR A 413 -4.53 7.92 18.73
CA TYR A 413 -4.22 6.55 18.35
C TYR A 413 -2.72 6.33 18.05
N VAL A 414 -2.11 7.18 17.22
CA VAL A 414 -0.69 7.07 16.86
C VAL A 414 0.22 7.18 18.09
N LEU A 415 -0.11 8.07 19.03
CA LEU A 415 0.70 8.29 20.23
C LEU A 415 0.50 7.25 21.32
N LEU A 416 -0.68 6.62 21.41
CA LEU A 416 -1.08 5.81 22.56
C LEU A 416 -1.33 4.33 22.25
N CYS A 417 -1.43 3.92 20.99
CA CYS A 417 -1.64 2.52 20.61
C CYS A 417 -0.37 1.70 20.88
N ASN A 418 -0.52 0.59 21.59
CA ASN A 418 0.57 -0.33 21.94
C ASN A 418 0.02 -1.74 22.25
N LYS A 419 0.87 -2.65 22.78
CA LYS A 419 0.49 -4.04 23.07
C LYS A 419 -0.61 -4.17 24.14
N GLU A 420 -0.63 -3.26 25.10
CA GLU A 420 -1.56 -3.27 26.23
C GLU A 420 -2.84 -2.46 25.91
N GLN A 421 -2.75 -1.51 24.97
CA GLN A 421 -3.80 -0.57 24.65
C GLN A 421 -4.12 -0.48 23.15
N GLY A 422 -5.31 -0.97 22.77
CA GLY A 422 -5.82 -0.94 21.39
C GLY A 422 -6.78 0.24 21.08
N MET A 423 -7.20 0.37 19.81
CA MET A 423 -8.05 1.47 19.35
C MET A 423 -9.35 1.62 20.15
N LYS A 424 -10.03 0.50 20.44
CA LYS A 424 -11.31 0.50 21.17
C LYS A 424 -11.19 1.15 22.55
N GLN A 425 -10.13 0.82 23.30
CA GLN A 425 -9.89 1.36 24.64
C GLN A 425 -9.58 2.87 24.56
N ILE A 426 -8.74 3.29 23.62
CA ILE A 426 -8.43 4.71 23.38
C ILE A 426 -9.73 5.50 23.08
N LEU A 427 -10.58 4.97 22.20
CA LEU A 427 -11.86 5.60 21.86
C LEU A 427 -12.80 5.69 23.05
N GLU A 428 -12.89 4.64 23.87
CA GLU A 428 -13.71 4.63 25.09
C GLU A 428 -13.24 5.67 26.11
N GLN A 429 -11.92 5.82 26.30
CA GLN A 429 -11.34 6.84 27.17
C GLN A 429 -11.61 8.25 26.65
N LEU A 430 -11.38 8.51 25.36
CA LEU A 430 -11.67 9.80 24.72
C LEU A 430 -13.16 10.14 24.79
N LYS A 431 -14.04 9.15 24.63
CA LYS A 431 -15.49 9.32 24.79
C LYS A 431 -15.85 9.71 26.22
N GLY A 432 -15.23 9.08 27.22
CA GLY A 432 -15.40 9.48 28.62
C GLY A 432 -15.02 10.95 28.84
N LEU A 433 -13.91 11.40 28.21
CA LEU A 433 -13.41 12.77 28.28
C LEU A 433 -14.29 13.78 27.53
N LEU A 434 -15.02 13.37 26.50
CA LEU A 434 -15.91 14.20 25.69
C LEU A 434 -17.35 14.27 26.23
N SER A 435 -17.64 13.68 27.39
CA SER A 435 -18.96 13.76 28.05
C SER A 435 -19.22 15.12 28.72
N ASN A 436 -20.40 15.35 29.31
CA ASN A 436 -20.92 16.67 29.77
C ASN A 436 -20.00 17.48 30.74
N SER A 437 -18.91 16.90 31.25
CA SER A 437 -17.84 17.55 32.03
C SER A 437 -16.52 17.71 31.26
N SER A 438 -16.59 17.83 29.93
CA SER A 438 -15.42 17.89 29.05
C SER A 438 -14.48 19.05 29.37
N PRO A 439 -13.16 18.80 29.47
CA PRO A 439 -12.19 19.87 29.56
C PRO A 439 -12.23 20.77 28.32
N ILE A 440 -12.64 22.02 28.50
CA ILE A 440 -12.79 22.97 27.37
C ILE A 440 -11.43 23.42 26.85
N THR A 441 -10.44 23.61 27.74
CA THR A 441 -9.10 24.07 27.37
C THR A 441 -8.05 22.95 27.48
N PRO A 442 -6.94 23.01 26.72
CA PRO A 442 -5.87 22.03 26.80
C PRO A 442 -5.23 21.92 28.19
N GLU A 443 -5.18 23.01 28.97
CA GLU A 443 -4.62 23.03 30.32
C GLU A 443 -5.50 22.22 31.27
N LYS A 444 -6.82 22.45 31.21
CA LYS A 444 -7.80 21.69 32.00
C LYS A 444 -7.79 20.21 31.64
N PHE A 445 -7.53 19.89 30.37
CA PHE A 445 -7.38 18.50 29.93
C PHE A 445 -6.18 17.83 30.61
N ILE A 446 -5.01 18.48 30.59
CA ILE A 446 -3.82 17.95 31.26
C ILE A 446 -4.05 17.80 32.77
N ASP A 447 -4.68 18.79 33.40
CA ASP A 447 -4.97 18.74 34.83
C ASP A 447 -5.96 17.62 35.17
N PHE A 448 -6.96 17.38 34.30
CA PHE A 448 -7.90 16.28 34.44
C PHE A 448 -7.21 14.92 34.33
N VAL A 449 -6.36 14.72 33.31
CA VAL A 449 -5.57 13.49 33.11
C VAL A 449 -4.72 13.19 34.35
N LYS A 450 -4.05 14.21 34.89
CA LYS A 450 -3.25 14.08 36.12
C LYS A 450 -4.09 13.77 37.35
N THR A 451 -5.17 14.51 37.56
CA THR A 451 -6.02 14.39 38.77
C THR A 451 -6.73 13.05 38.82
N LYS A 452 -7.13 12.51 37.66
CA LYS A 452 -7.77 11.20 37.56
C LYS A 452 -6.77 10.04 37.51
N GLY A 453 -5.47 10.32 37.42
CA GLY A 453 -4.43 9.30 37.39
C GLY A 453 -4.57 8.38 36.17
N LEU A 454 -4.93 8.92 35.01
CA LEU A 454 -5.12 8.12 33.80
C LEU A 454 -3.76 7.68 33.25
N SER A 455 -3.29 6.50 33.69
CA SER A 455 -2.07 5.83 33.21
C SER A 455 -2.05 5.67 31.68
N ASP A 456 -3.24 5.61 31.09
CA ASP A 456 -3.50 5.44 29.67
C ASP A 456 -2.97 6.61 28.80
N PHE A 457 -2.72 7.77 29.42
CA PHE A 457 -2.11 8.95 28.77
C PHE A 457 -0.67 9.21 29.22
N SER A 458 -0.04 8.23 29.86
CA SER A 458 1.37 8.30 30.26
C SER A 458 2.31 8.32 29.05
N PRO A 459 3.49 8.97 29.14
CA PRO A 459 4.46 9.01 28.05
C PRO A 459 5.02 7.61 27.71
N GLU A 460 5.00 6.67 28.66
CA GLU A 460 5.43 5.28 28.45
C GLU A 460 4.62 4.57 27.35
N ASN A 461 3.37 4.99 27.10
CA ASN A 461 2.51 4.42 26.05
C ASN A 461 3.02 4.66 24.62
N LEU A 462 4.05 5.50 24.45
CA LEU A 462 4.71 5.69 23.17
C LEU A 462 5.46 4.43 22.71
N PHE A 463 5.91 3.60 23.66
CA PHE A 463 6.58 2.33 23.42
C PHE A 463 5.57 1.21 23.26
N TRP A 464 5.92 0.19 22.48
CA TRP A 464 5.09 -0.99 22.26
C TRP A 464 4.81 -1.77 23.55
N LYS A 465 5.81 -1.82 24.45
CA LYS A 465 5.72 -2.39 25.81
C LYS A 465 5.96 -1.28 26.83
N PRO A 466 4.91 -0.58 27.28
CA PRO A 466 5.03 0.58 28.17
C PRO A 466 5.75 0.23 29.48
N SER A 467 5.34 -0.89 30.11
CA SER A 467 5.85 -1.38 31.38
C SER A 467 7.35 -1.69 31.42
N ALA A 468 7.99 -1.88 30.26
CA ALA A 468 9.42 -2.15 30.15
C ALA A 468 10.31 -0.88 30.13
N HIS A 469 9.70 0.31 30.10
CA HIS A 469 10.40 1.58 29.91
C HIS A 469 10.07 2.59 31.00
N GLN A 470 10.99 3.51 31.25
CA GLN A 470 10.78 4.65 32.14
C GLN A 470 11.19 5.92 31.40
N VAL A 471 10.27 6.89 31.28
CA VAL A 471 10.55 8.14 30.58
C VAL A 471 11.15 9.18 31.53
N SER A 472 12.25 9.81 31.11
CA SER A 472 12.84 10.92 31.88
C SER A 472 11.85 12.08 32.03
N LYS A 473 11.79 12.65 33.24
CA LYS A 473 10.99 13.85 33.55
C LYS A 473 11.37 15.05 32.68
N THR A 474 12.59 15.09 32.14
CA THR A 474 13.04 16.13 31.20
C THR A 474 12.25 16.11 29.89
N HIS A 475 11.67 14.97 29.50
CA HIS A 475 10.90 14.83 28.26
C HIS A 475 9.40 15.12 28.43
N TYR A 476 8.91 15.23 29.67
CA TYR A 476 7.49 15.44 29.98
C TYR A 476 6.90 16.73 29.38
N PRO A 477 7.64 17.85 29.27
CA PRO A 477 7.13 19.04 28.59
C PRO A 477 6.75 18.79 27.13
N TYR A 478 7.54 18.01 26.39
CA TYR A 478 7.26 17.67 24.99
C TYR A 478 6.03 16.76 24.89
N TRP A 479 5.93 15.73 25.74
CA TRP A 479 4.75 14.88 25.83
C TRP A 479 3.48 15.68 26.13
N LYS A 480 3.55 16.59 27.11
CA LYS A 480 2.45 17.49 27.47
C LYS A 480 2.02 18.32 26.25
N ALA A 481 2.95 18.88 25.50
CA ALA A 481 2.65 19.65 24.31
C ALA A 481 1.92 18.79 23.25
N CYS A 482 2.37 17.56 23.00
CA CYS A 482 1.69 16.63 22.09
C CYS A 482 0.23 16.34 22.49
N LEU A 483 0.00 16.09 23.78
CA LEU A 483 -1.35 15.87 24.32
C LEU A 483 -2.23 17.11 24.19
N GLN A 484 -1.69 18.30 24.44
CA GLN A 484 -2.40 19.56 24.27
C GLN A 484 -2.78 19.81 22.81
N THR A 485 -1.87 19.58 21.86
CA THR A 485 -2.13 19.73 20.42
C THR A 485 -3.23 18.77 19.95
N GLY A 486 -3.14 17.48 20.31
CA GLY A 486 -4.18 16.50 19.97
C GLY A 486 -5.56 16.87 20.51
N TRP A 487 -5.62 17.37 21.75
CA TRP A 487 -6.86 17.82 22.36
C TRP A 487 -7.46 19.04 21.65
N LYS A 488 -6.64 20.02 21.28
CA LYS A 488 -7.09 21.19 20.50
C LYS A 488 -7.74 20.77 19.18
N ILE A 489 -7.07 19.88 18.43
CA ILE A 489 -7.56 19.36 17.14
C ILE A 489 -8.88 18.60 17.33
N LEU A 490 -8.96 17.72 18.33
CA LEU A 490 -10.18 16.95 18.58
C LEU A 490 -11.35 17.85 19.00
N ARG A 491 -11.09 18.89 19.80
CA ARG A 491 -12.11 19.84 20.27
C ARG A 491 -12.61 20.78 19.18
N SER A 492 -11.79 21.13 18.19
CA SER A 492 -12.24 22.00 17.11
C SER A 492 -13.33 21.37 16.24
N ALA A 493 -13.47 20.05 16.25
CA ALA A 493 -14.58 19.35 15.63
C ALA A 493 -15.96 19.74 16.20
N PHE A 494 -15.99 20.23 17.44
CA PHE A 494 -17.21 20.66 18.15
C PHE A 494 -17.37 22.18 18.20
N ALA A 495 -16.47 22.93 17.55
CA ALA A 495 -16.61 24.38 17.42
C ALA A 495 -17.67 24.72 16.35
N GLU A 496 -18.30 25.89 16.48
CA GLU A 496 -19.21 26.37 15.44
C GLU A 496 -18.44 26.54 14.11
N PRO A 497 -19.05 26.24 12.93
CA PRO A 497 -18.36 26.27 11.64
C PRO A 497 -17.65 27.60 11.32
N GLN A 498 -18.16 28.72 11.84
CA GLN A 498 -17.58 30.06 11.65
C GLN A 498 -16.33 30.33 12.52
N GLN A 499 -16.11 29.50 13.54
CA GLN A 499 -14.98 29.58 14.47
C GLN A 499 -14.02 28.39 14.31
N ALA A 500 -14.31 27.47 13.39
CA ALA A 500 -13.47 26.33 13.10
C ALA A 500 -12.12 26.80 12.52
N PRO A 501 -10.98 26.45 13.15
CA PRO A 501 -9.67 26.83 12.63
C PRO A 501 -9.44 26.24 11.24
N SER A 502 -8.77 27.01 10.38
CA SER A 502 -8.28 26.49 9.09
C SER A 502 -7.32 25.32 9.35
N PRO A 503 -7.37 24.23 8.57
CA PRO A 503 -6.41 23.13 8.65
C PRO A 503 -4.93 23.57 8.55
N LEU A 504 -4.64 24.66 7.83
CA LEU A 504 -3.29 25.24 7.73
C LEU A 504 -2.74 25.67 9.09
N LEU A 505 -3.62 26.08 10.02
CA LEU A 505 -3.22 26.43 11.37
C LEU A 505 -2.69 25.19 12.11
N TRP A 506 -3.33 24.02 11.94
CA TRP A 506 -2.87 22.77 12.54
C TRP A 506 -1.53 22.33 11.98
N ILE A 507 -1.33 22.43 10.66
CA ILE A 507 -0.05 22.09 10.04
C ILE A 507 1.07 22.93 10.66
N SER A 508 0.89 24.25 10.80
CA SER A 508 1.91 25.12 11.40
C SER A 508 2.18 24.84 12.89
N GLU A 509 1.14 24.52 13.69
CA GLU A 509 1.32 24.12 15.09
C GLU A 509 2.13 22.81 15.20
N ILE A 510 1.86 21.85 14.33
CA ILE A 510 2.55 20.56 14.28
C ILE A 510 4.00 20.75 13.84
N GLU A 511 4.28 21.61 12.86
CA GLU A 511 5.64 21.94 12.43
C GLU A 511 6.48 22.58 13.52
N SER A 512 5.87 23.48 14.30
CA SER A 512 6.53 24.06 15.47
C SER A 512 6.86 23.00 16.52
N LEU A 513 5.94 22.08 16.79
CA LEU A 513 6.15 20.98 17.73
C LEU A 513 7.23 20.01 17.23
N GLU A 514 7.18 19.63 15.95
CA GLU A 514 8.18 18.82 15.26
C GLU A 514 9.58 19.43 15.43
N LYS A 515 9.72 20.73 15.15
CA LYS A 515 10.99 21.46 15.27
C LYS A 515 11.50 21.47 16.70
N GLN A 516 10.64 21.75 17.68
CA GLN A 516 11.03 21.76 19.10
C GLN A 516 11.53 20.40 19.58
N ILE A 517 10.86 19.31 19.20
CA ILE A 517 11.26 17.94 19.54
C ILE A 517 12.59 17.60 18.85
N LYS A 518 12.73 17.94 17.56
CA LYS A 518 13.97 17.72 16.80
C LYS A 518 15.16 18.46 17.41
N GLU A 519 14.98 19.72 17.79
CA GLU A 519 16.03 20.48 18.46
C GLU A 519 16.41 19.87 19.81
N ALA A 520 15.44 19.39 20.59
CA ALA A 520 15.69 18.73 21.87
C ALA A 520 16.48 17.43 21.69
N LEU A 521 16.08 16.64 20.69
CA LEU A 521 16.72 15.39 20.31
C LEU A 521 18.19 15.63 19.90
N LEU A 522 18.46 16.66 19.10
CA LEU A 522 19.83 16.98 18.64
C LEU A 522 20.70 17.68 19.69
N LYS A 523 20.10 18.40 20.65
CA LYS A 523 20.82 19.08 21.75
C LYS A 523 21.21 18.13 22.87
N ALA A 524 20.51 17.00 23.00
CA ALA A 524 20.79 16.02 24.02
C ALA A 524 22.22 15.47 23.80
N THR A 525 23.12 15.89 24.68
CA THR A 525 24.54 15.54 24.65
C THR A 525 24.66 14.01 24.77
N PRO A 526 25.59 13.33 24.07
CA PRO A 526 25.83 11.92 24.32
C PRO A 526 26.10 11.75 25.81
N SER A 527 25.20 11.02 26.49
CA SER A 527 25.33 10.71 27.90
C SER A 527 26.65 10.01 28.11
N ALA A 528 27.40 10.42 29.13
CA ALA A 528 28.74 9.93 29.47
C ALA A 528 28.77 8.45 29.90
N GLU A 529 27.71 7.67 29.64
CA GLU A 529 27.57 6.27 30.06
C GLU A 529 28.19 5.24 29.11
N GLN A 530 29.00 5.66 28.14
CA GLN A 530 29.92 4.77 27.42
C GLN A 530 31.38 5.26 27.41
N GLN A 531 31.78 6.06 28.40
CA GLN A 531 33.17 6.03 28.85
C GLN A 531 33.25 5.06 30.04
N VAL A 532 33.13 3.75 29.75
CA VAL A 532 34.05 2.84 30.45
C VAL A 532 35.42 3.38 30.07
N PRO A 533 36.28 3.81 31.00
CA PRO A 533 37.63 4.15 30.65
C PRO A 533 38.26 2.85 30.16
N GLU A 534 38.23 2.64 28.84
CA GLU A 534 39.18 1.76 28.19
C GLU A 534 40.52 2.22 28.74
N LYS A 535 41.21 1.32 29.46
CA LYS A 535 42.52 1.60 30.04
C LYS A 535 43.35 2.16 28.90
N VAL A 536 43.53 3.48 28.90
CA VAL A 536 44.35 4.17 27.91
C VAL A 536 45.68 3.45 27.93
N THR A 537 45.95 2.68 26.87
CA THR A 537 47.18 1.92 26.84
C THR A 537 48.32 2.90 26.66
N ALA A 538 49.54 2.53 27.06
CA ALA A 538 50.70 3.38 26.83
C ALA A 538 50.84 3.77 25.34
N LEU A 539 50.35 2.91 24.45
CA LEU A 539 50.30 3.13 23.01
C LEU A 539 49.35 4.26 22.60
N ASP A 540 48.17 4.37 23.24
CA ASP A 540 47.20 5.43 22.94
C ASP A 540 47.71 6.81 23.38
N GLN A 541 48.44 6.88 24.50
CA GLN A 541 49.12 8.09 24.94
C GLN A 541 50.25 8.48 23.99
N GLU A 542 50.96 7.50 23.44
CA GLU A 542 52.03 7.72 22.47
C GLU A 542 51.46 8.24 21.14
N ILE A 543 50.36 7.65 20.65
CA ILE A 543 49.64 8.12 19.45
C ILE A 543 49.10 9.53 19.67
N ALA A 544 48.47 9.81 20.81
CA ALA A 544 48.01 11.16 21.14
C ALA A 544 49.16 12.18 21.18
N GLY A 545 50.33 11.78 21.72
CA GLY A 545 51.53 12.61 21.72
C GLY A 545 52.15 12.83 20.33
N ILE A 546 51.99 11.88 19.41
CA ILE A 546 52.40 12.03 18.00
C ILE A 546 51.45 13.00 17.28
N LEU A 547 50.13 12.82 17.45
CA LEU A 547 49.11 13.68 16.84
C LEU A 547 49.21 15.13 17.34
N ALA A 548 49.46 15.34 18.64
CA ALA A 548 49.70 16.67 19.20
C ALA A 548 50.94 17.34 18.60
N ARG A 549 52.03 16.58 18.39
CA ARG A 549 53.24 17.09 17.73
C ARG A 549 53.02 17.44 16.26
N ILE A 550 52.19 16.68 15.55
CA ILE A 550 51.81 16.98 14.16
C ILE A 550 50.98 18.28 14.12
N ALA A 551 50.01 18.42 15.02
CA ALA A 551 49.18 19.61 15.12
C ALA A 551 50.01 20.86 15.47
N GLU A 552 50.97 20.75 16.38
CA GLU A 552 51.90 21.82 16.74
C GLU A 552 52.78 22.21 15.55
N LYS A 553 53.30 21.22 14.83
CA LYS A 553 54.10 21.43 13.62
C LYS A 553 53.31 22.18 12.55
N TRP A 554 52.04 21.84 12.34
CA TRP A 554 51.18 22.53 11.39
C TRP A 554 50.82 23.95 11.84
N ARG A 555 50.57 24.17 13.13
CA ARG A 555 50.36 25.52 13.68
C ARG A 555 51.59 26.41 13.53
N SER A 556 52.79 25.86 13.70
CA SER A 556 54.06 26.58 13.54
C SER A 556 54.43 26.89 12.07
N GLN A 557 53.71 26.31 11.11
CA GLN A 557 53.89 26.55 9.67
C GLN A 557 52.91 27.59 9.10
N ILE A 558 52.01 28.14 9.92
CA ILE A 558 51.12 29.24 9.54
C ILE A 558 51.87 30.55 9.79
N PRO A 559 52.17 31.38 8.77
CA PRO A 559 52.81 32.69 8.97
C PRO A 559 51.86 33.61 9.73
N GLN A 560 52.32 34.16 10.86
CA GLN A 560 51.61 35.20 11.60
C GLN A 560 51.56 36.49 10.74
N GLN A 561 50.36 36.86 10.28
CA GLN A 561 50.11 38.23 9.80
C GLN A 561 50.00 39.17 11.02
N ALA A 562 50.72 40.29 10.93
CA ALA A 562 50.82 41.33 11.96
C ALA A 562 49.48 42.08 12.17
N PRO A 563 49.28 42.75 13.32
CA PRO A 563 48.02 43.41 13.68
C PRO A 563 47.80 44.71 12.88
N PRO A 564 46.54 45.12 12.64
CA PRO A 564 46.23 46.41 12.04
C PRO A 564 46.37 47.55 13.06
N ASP A 565 47.18 48.54 12.71
CA ASP A 565 47.35 49.81 13.43
C ASP A 565 46.10 50.71 13.33
N ALA A 566 45.80 51.35 14.47
CA ALA A 566 45.20 52.69 14.66
C ALA A 566 43.85 53.04 13.99
N ILE A 567 42.77 52.95 14.78
CA ILE A 567 41.59 53.81 14.62
C ILE A 567 41.82 55.08 15.46
N GLN A 568 41.90 56.24 14.80
CA GLN A 568 41.87 57.56 15.43
C GLN A 568 40.42 58.04 15.60
N GLU A 569 40.11 58.57 16.77
CA GLU A 569 38.89 59.31 17.09
C GLU A 569 38.88 60.71 16.47
N GLY A 570 37.69 61.19 16.08
CA GLY A 570 37.41 62.64 15.97
C GLY A 570 36.14 63.03 15.20
N LYS A 571 35.09 63.42 15.95
CA LYS A 571 34.12 64.55 15.77
C LYS A 571 33.47 64.77 14.38
N GLU A 572 32.17 64.97 14.18
CA GLU A 572 31.15 65.86 14.79
C GLU A 572 29.78 65.47 14.11
N ALA A 573 28.68 65.21 14.84
CA ALA A 573 27.61 66.14 15.25
C ALA A 573 26.44 66.34 14.23
N ILE A 574 25.22 65.95 14.69
CA ILE A 574 23.86 66.48 14.37
C ILE A 574 23.30 66.02 12.99
N GLU A 575 22.08 65.50 12.80
CA GLU A 575 20.74 65.93 13.23
C GLU A 575 19.69 64.82 13.02
N ALA A 576 18.58 64.89 13.77
CA ALA A 576 17.46 63.93 13.74
C ALA A 576 16.29 64.42 12.89
N VAL A 577 15.67 63.57 12.06
CA VAL A 577 14.25 63.66 11.65
C VAL A 577 13.69 62.28 11.25
N SER A 578 12.56 61.88 11.83
CA SER A 578 11.53 60.96 11.28
C SER A 578 10.35 61.85 10.80
N PRO A 579 9.42 61.52 9.87
CA PRO A 579 8.87 60.18 9.57
C PRO A 579 8.29 59.94 8.12
N LEU A 580 7.67 58.75 7.92
CA LEU A 580 6.56 58.38 7.00
C LEU A 580 6.76 58.04 5.49
N GLU A 581 6.21 56.85 5.14
CA GLU A 581 5.47 56.42 3.93
C GLU A 581 6.13 56.26 2.54
N ALA A 582 6.20 55.01 2.06
CA ALA A 582 5.54 54.46 0.84
C ALA A 582 6.29 53.23 0.27
N GLU A 583 5.60 52.10 0.13
CA GLU A 583 5.99 50.92 -0.69
C GLU A 583 6.08 51.29 -2.20
N PRO A 584 6.76 50.55 -3.13
CA PRO A 584 6.85 49.08 -3.18
C PRO A 584 8.15 48.44 -3.75
N SER A 585 8.24 47.11 -3.55
CA SER A 585 8.85 46.05 -4.39
C SER A 585 10.16 46.33 -5.16
N ILE A 586 11.28 45.80 -4.65
CA ILE A 586 12.44 45.42 -5.46
C ILE A 586 12.89 44.01 -5.06
N GLU A 587 12.80 43.09 -6.03
CA GLU A 587 13.41 41.75 -5.99
C GLU A 587 14.92 41.88 -5.76
N MET A 588 15.42 41.37 -4.63
CA MET A 588 16.84 41.14 -4.43
C MET A 588 17.21 39.75 -4.94
N GLN A 589 17.92 39.76 -6.07
CA GLN A 589 18.62 38.64 -6.66
C GLN A 589 19.57 37.99 -5.64
N ALA A 590 19.49 36.67 -5.52
CA ALA A 590 20.51 35.85 -4.89
C ALA A 590 21.79 35.83 -5.74
N PRO A 591 22.99 35.76 -5.15
CA PRO A 591 24.24 35.65 -5.88
C PRO A 591 24.31 34.31 -6.66
N PRO A 592 24.83 34.28 -7.90
CA PRO A 592 24.88 33.09 -8.73
C PRO A 592 25.88 32.07 -8.21
N LEU A 593 25.46 30.80 -8.19
CA LEU A 593 26.29 29.61 -7.96
C LEU A 593 27.09 29.30 -9.24
N GLU A 594 28.35 28.93 -9.07
CA GLU A 594 29.27 28.57 -10.16
C GLU A 594 28.85 27.23 -10.82
N GLU A 595 28.40 27.28 -12.06
CA GLU A 595 28.18 26.11 -12.92
C GLU A 595 29.49 25.66 -13.58
N THR A 596 29.81 24.38 -13.45
CA THR A 596 30.91 23.73 -14.17
C THR A 596 30.40 23.23 -15.53
N ILE A 597 30.86 23.87 -16.60
CA ILE A 597 30.50 23.57 -17.99
C ILE A 597 31.47 22.51 -18.54
N ILE A 598 30.94 21.38 -19.03
CA ILE A 598 31.70 20.41 -19.84
C ILE A 598 31.59 20.84 -21.31
N ILE A 599 32.74 21.14 -21.92
CA ILE A 599 32.88 21.61 -23.30
C ILE A 599 33.01 20.41 -24.24
N SER A 600 32.04 20.22 -25.13
CA SER A 600 32.21 19.41 -26.35
C SER A 600 32.72 20.31 -27.49
N PRO A 601 33.69 19.87 -28.31
CA PRO A 601 34.25 20.71 -29.37
C PRO A 601 33.27 20.81 -30.55
N GLN A 602 32.87 22.04 -30.87
CA GLN A 602 32.24 22.39 -32.15
C GLN A 602 33.31 22.60 -33.22
N ALA A 603 33.06 22.07 -34.42
CA ALA A 603 33.58 22.65 -35.65
C ALA A 603 32.41 23.36 -36.36
N SER A 604 32.46 24.69 -36.39
CA SER A 604 31.69 25.60 -37.24
C SER A 604 32.07 25.38 -38.72
N GLN A 605 31.31 25.69 -39.76
CA GLN A 605 29.98 26.25 -40.01
C GLN A 605 29.80 26.08 -41.54
N ASP A 606 28.60 25.80 -42.04
CA ASP A 606 27.93 26.68 -43.01
C ASP A 606 26.60 26.11 -43.51
N THR A 607 25.75 27.04 -43.91
CA THR A 607 24.29 26.99 -43.95
C THR A 607 23.77 26.67 -45.36
N GLU A 608 22.61 26.00 -45.44
CA GLU A 608 21.47 26.22 -46.35
C GLU A 608 20.83 24.94 -46.93
N ALA A 609 19.49 24.91 -46.88
CA ALA A 609 18.57 23.83 -47.23
C ALA A 609 18.20 23.84 -48.75
N PRO A 610 17.11 23.19 -49.23
CA PRO A 610 16.57 21.82 -49.06
C PRO A 610 16.39 21.09 -50.42
N LEU A 611 16.03 19.78 -50.43
CA LEU A 611 15.06 19.08 -51.34
C LEU A 611 15.46 17.65 -51.76
N GLN A 612 14.46 16.76 -51.64
CA GLN A 612 14.05 15.67 -52.55
C GLN A 612 14.88 14.38 -52.79
N GLN A 613 14.20 13.27 -52.47
CA GLN A 613 14.00 12.02 -53.24
C GLN A 613 15.13 11.02 -53.54
N LYS A 614 14.76 9.75 -53.25
CA LYS A 614 15.00 8.48 -53.99
C LYS A 614 16.35 7.73 -53.88
N ALA A 615 16.20 6.55 -53.27
CA ALA A 615 16.52 5.20 -53.79
C ALA A 615 17.98 4.68 -53.89
N THR A 616 18.08 3.43 -53.43
CA THR A 616 18.91 2.27 -53.87
C THR A 616 20.32 2.04 -53.29
N ALA A 617 20.40 0.94 -52.52
CA ALA A 617 21.36 -0.19 -52.55
C ALA A 617 22.88 0.06 -52.69
N GLU A 618 23.67 -0.39 -51.71
CA GLU A 618 24.51 -1.62 -51.73
C GLU A 618 25.43 -1.70 -50.48
N LYS A 619 25.79 -2.94 -50.09
CA LYS A 619 26.67 -3.41 -48.98
C LYS A 619 28.18 -3.18 -49.29
N PRO A 620 29.16 -3.77 -48.54
CA PRO A 620 29.47 -3.83 -47.09
C PRO A 620 30.98 -3.52 -46.78
N VAL A 621 31.34 -3.09 -45.56
CA VAL A 621 32.71 -3.18 -44.98
C VAL A 621 32.54 -3.10 -43.45
N THR A 622 32.56 -4.17 -42.65
CA THR A 622 33.69 -4.91 -42.03
C THR A 622 34.81 -4.03 -41.46
N GLU A 623 34.73 -3.67 -40.17
CA GLU A 623 35.89 -3.44 -39.31
C GLU A 623 35.44 -3.45 -37.83
N GLU A 624 36.03 -4.35 -37.05
CA GLU A 624 35.88 -4.47 -35.60
C GLU A 624 36.60 -3.30 -34.91
N PRO A 625 36.02 -2.67 -33.86
CA PRO A 625 36.80 -1.87 -32.93
C PRO A 625 37.15 -2.68 -31.67
N GLU A 626 38.46 -2.72 -31.43
CA GLU A 626 39.17 -3.23 -30.26
C GLU A 626 38.56 -2.74 -28.95
N ILE A 627 38.41 -3.66 -28.00
CA ILE A 627 37.96 -3.43 -26.63
C ILE A 627 39.15 -2.90 -25.81
N PRO A 628 39.12 -1.70 -25.22
CA PRO A 628 40.13 -1.29 -24.26
C PRO A 628 39.93 -2.03 -22.92
N GLU A 629 40.97 -2.77 -22.53
CA GLU A 629 41.12 -3.46 -21.25
C GLU A 629 40.79 -2.55 -20.05
N THR A 630 39.93 -3.03 -19.16
CA THR A 630 39.70 -2.42 -17.85
C THR A 630 40.28 -3.32 -16.78
N VAL A 631 41.30 -2.81 -16.08
CA VAL A 631 42.03 -3.46 -14.98
C VAL A 631 41.12 -3.57 -13.76
N ILE A 632 40.85 -4.81 -13.31
CA ILE A 632 40.10 -5.11 -12.08
C ILE A 632 41.12 -5.31 -10.94
N PHE A 633 41.00 -4.52 -9.86
CA PHE A 633 41.71 -4.78 -8.62
C PHE A 633 41.02 -5.90 -7.83
N THR A 634 41.62 -7.09 -7.80
CA THR A 634 41.22 -8.19 -6.92
C THR A 634 42.06 -8.14 -5.64
N THR A 635 41.43 -7.96 -4.48
CA THR A 635 42.10 -8.14 -3.19
C THR A 635 42.22 -9.63 -2.86
N GLN A 636 43.43 -10.15 -3.01
CA GLN A 636 43.81 -11.49 -2.55
C GLN A 636 43.84 -11.52 -1.02
N ARG A 637 43.03 -12.40 -0.41
CA ARG A 637 43.24 -12.88 0.97
C ARG A 637 43.99 -14.20 0.89
N THR A 638 45.23 -14.20 1.35
CA THR A 638 46.05 -15.42 1.51
C THR A 638 45.60 -16.19 2.76
N PRO A 639 45.52 -17.54 2.73
CA PRO A 639 45.07 -18.35 3.86
C PRO A 639 46.22 -18.63 4.84
N ALA A 640 45.91 -18.58 6.14
CA ALA A 640 46.80 -19.07 7.19
C ALA A 640 46.44 -20.53 7.55
N ALA A 641 47.48 -21.32 7.78
CA ALA A 641 47.49 -22.77 7.89
C ALA A 641 46.95 -23.32 9.23
N THR A 642 46.20 -24.42 9.09
CA THR A 642 46.19 -25.68 9.85
C THR A 642 46.55 -25.73 11.34
N THR A 643 45.58 -26.13 12.17
CA THR A 643 45.78 -27.13 13.25
C THR A 643 44.51 -27.98 13.38
N GLU A 644 44.62 -29.29 13.16
CA GLU A 644 43.60 -30.33 13.44
C GLU A 644 43.75 -30.85 14.90
N PRO A 645 42.99 -31.86 15.39
CA PRO A 645 41.52 -31.99 15.44
C PRO A 645 41.05 -32.38 16.86
N HIS A 646 39.81 -32.06 17.24
CA HIS A 646 39.17 -32.72 18.39
C HIS A 646 37.84 -33.38 17.98
N LYS A 647 37.77 -34.69 18.28
CA LYS A 647 36.66 -35.61 18.04
C LYS A 647 35.33 -35.14 18.66
N PRO A 648 34.19 -35.52 18.06
CA PRO A 648 32.86 -35.25 18.59
C PRO A 648 32.51 -36.23 19.73
N VAL A 649 31.95 -35.70 20.82
CA VAL A 649 31.29 -36.50 21.85
C VAL A 649 29.82 -36.65 21.47
N GLN A 650 29.42 -37.91 21.32
CA GLN A 650 28.02 -38.35 21.25
C GLN A 650 27.34 -38.14 22.62
N SER A 651 26.11 -37.64 22.61
CA SER A 651 25.11 -38.04 23.60
C SER A 651 23.69 -37.88 23.07
N THR A 652 23.15 -39.03 22.66
CA THR A 652 21.80 -39.54 22.94
C THR A 652 20.58 -38.80 22.42
N SER A 653 20.03 -39.41 21.36
CA SER A 653 18.62 -39.49 21.00
C SER A 653 17.69 -39.82 22.17
N SER A 654 16.54 -39.15 22.24
CA SER A 654 15.30 -39.76 22.72
C SER A 654 14.23 -39.63 21.64
N HIS A 655 13.74 -40.78 21.19
CA HIS A 655 12.63 -40.96 20.26
C HIS A 655 11.37 -40.21 20.68
N ARG A 656 10.66 -39.61 19.71
CA ARG A 656 9.20 -39.71 19.65
C ARG A 656 8.67 -39.59 18.22
N ALA A 657 7.96 -40.66 17.85
CA ALA A 657 6.90 -40.86 16.86
C ALA A 657 6.82 -39.94 15.62
N SER A 658 6.87 -40.60 14.48
CA SER A 658 6.38 -40.21 13.17
C SER A 658 4.91 -39.75 13.23
N GLU A 659 4.61 -38.57 12.69
CA GLU A 659 3.25 -38.17 12.31
C GLU A 659 3.22 -37.75 10.84
N THR A 660 2.25 -38.35 10.14
CA THR A 660 1.78 -38.14 8.76
C THR A 660 1.52 -36.69 8.38
N PRO A 661 1.56 -36.33 7.07
CA PRO A 661 1.35 -34.96 6.62
C PRO A 661 -0.11 -34.51 6.84
N PRO A 662 -0.37 -33.23 7.17
CA PRO A 662 -1.71 -32.77 7.49
C PRO A 662 -2.57 -32.69 6.22
N SER A 663 -3.76 -33.28 6.34
CA SER A 663 -4.84 -33.31 5.36
C SER A 663 -5.53 -31.95 5.19
N ASN A 664 -6.13 -31.73 4.01
CA ASN A 664 -7.09 -30.70 3.55
C ASN A 664 -8.26 -30.32 4.52
N ARG A 665 -7.98 -30.07 5.80
CA ARG A 665 -8.98 -29.81 6.84
C ARG A 665 -9.05 -28.32 7.21
N GLU A 666 -7.93 -27.61 7.09
CA GLU A 666 -7.82 -26.18 7.44
C GLU A 666 -8.59 -25.26 6.47
N ASP A 667 -8.66 -25.62 5.18
CA ASP A 667 -9.45 -24.87 4.18
C ASP A 667 -10.97 -25.01 4.39
N LYS A 668 -11.43 -26.14 4.96
CA LYS A 668 -12.85 -26.34 5.28
C LYS A 668 -13.27 -25.64 6.57
N GLU A 669 -12.36 -25.49 7.53
CA GLU A 669 -12.64 -24.74 8.76
C GLU A 669 -12.71 -23.22 8.51
N PHE A 670 -11.93 -22.70 7.56
CA PHE A 670 -12.06 -21.32 7.10
C PHE A 670 -13.39 -21.06 6.39
N GLU A 671 -13.87 -21.98 5.55
CA GLU A 671 -15.19 -21.86 4.89
C GLU A 671 -16.37 -22.12 5.85
N GLN A 672 -16.24 -22.99 6.85
CA GLN A 672 -17.26 -23.15 7.89
C GLN A 672 -17.36 -21.93 8.81
N THR A 673 -16.25 -21.23 9.07
CA THR A 673 -16.25 -20.00 9.88
C THR A 673 -16.91 -18.85 9.11
N LEU A 674 -16.80 -18.80 7.78
CA LEU A 674 -17.54 -17.88 6.93
C LEU A 674 -19.03 -18.23 6.85
N SER A 675 -19.37 -19.52 6.77
CA SER A 675 -20.77 -19.98 6.71
C SER A 675 -21.54 -19.84 8.03
N LEU A 676 -20.88 -19.90 9.18
CA LEU A 676 -21.52 -19.70 10.50
C LEU A 676 -21.83 -18.21 10.76
N LEU A 677 -21.06 -17.29 10.19
CA LEU A 677 -21.35 -15.85 10.26
C LEU A 677 -22.64 -15.49 9.50
N ASP A 678 -22.93 -16.18 8.39
CA ASP A 678 -24.15 -15.98 7.60
C ASP A 678 -25.40 -16.60 8.25
N GLN A 679 -25.24 -17.63 9.08
CA GLN A 679 -26.37 -18.33 9.72
C GLN A 679 -26.86 -17.65 11.01
N GLU A 680 -25.99 -16.91 11.71
CA GLU A 680 -26.38 -16.09 12.87
C GLU A 680 -27.14 -14.81 12.50
N LEU A 681 -27.18 -14.45 11.21
CA LEU A 681 -27.93 -13.31 10.66
C LEU A 681 -29.38 -13.66 10.20
N GLY A 682 -29.85 -14.89 10.41
CA GLY A 682 -31.14 -15.39 9.88
C GLY A 682 -32.13 -15.97 10.90
N GLY A 683 -32.01 -15.68 12.20
CA GLY A 683 -32.76 -16.38 13.25
C GLY A 683 -34.07 -15.73 13.72
N MET A 684 -35.13 -15.74 12.91
CA MET A 684 -36.52 -15.74 13.42
C MET A 684 -37.45 -16.45 12.42
N VAL A 685 -37.94 -17.65 12.78
CA VAL A 685 -39.31 -18.20 12.62
C VAL A 685 -39.27 -19.74 12.82
N ASP A 686 -40.36 -20.25 13.40
CA ASP A 686 -40.55 -21.50 14.17
C ASP A 686 -40.25 -22.87 13.51
N GLN A 687 -39.83 -23.84 14.34
CA GLN A 687 -39.79 -25.29 14.09
C GLN A 687 -41.19 -25.93 14.11
N PRO A 688 -41.46 -27.01 13.32
CA PRO A 688 -41.46 -28.39 13.87
C PRO A 688 -41.21 -29.51 12.80
N PRO A 689 -41.40 -30.82 13.08
CA PRO A 689 -40.65 -31.72 13.98
C PRO A 689 -39.93 -32.88 13.23
N GLN A 690 -38.92 -33.49 13.88
CA GLN A 690 -38.18 -34.67 13.41
C GLN A 690 -38.98 -35.99 13.43
N PRO A 691 -38.52 -36.99 12.64
CA PRO A 691 -38.51 -38.38 13.14
C PRO A 691 -37.16 -39.12 12.92
N SER A 692 -36.63 -39.63 14.04
CA SER A 692 -36.11 -40.98 14.32
C SER A 692 -35.22 -41.77 13.33
N THR A 693 -33.94 -41.92 13.73
CA THR A 693 -33.17 -43.18 13.94
C THR A 693 -33.02 -44.24 12.83
N GLN A 694 -31.78 -44.53 12.41
CA GLN A 694 -31.02 -45.79 12.63
C GLN A 694 -29.86 -45.99 11.62
N GLU A 695 -28.65 -46.23 12.14
CA GLU A 695 -27.54 -46.93 11.45
C GLU A 695 -27.86 -48.44 11.33
N PRO A 696 -27.28 -49.20 10.37
CA PRO A 696 -25.99 -49.89 10.65
C PRO A 696 -25.07 -50.14 9.42
N GLY A 697 -23.76 -50.19 9.62
CA GLY A 697 -22.81 -50.93 8.74
C GLY A 697 -22.66 -52.41 9.17
N PRO A 698 -21.64 -53.18 8.72
CA PRO A 698 -20.71 -53.03 7.58
C PRO A 698 -20.56 -54.35 6.75
N LYS A 699 -19.74 -54.35 5.67
CA LYS A 699 -18.94 -55.51 5.18
C LYS A 699 -18.01 -55.16 4.00
N ALA A 700 -16.75 -55.59 4.08
CA ALA A 700 -15.76 -55.66 2.98
C ALA A 700 -16.05 -56.87 2.05
N PRO A 701 -15.44 -56.98 0.84
CA PRO A 701 -14.11 -57.65 0.74
C PRO A 701 -13.18 -57.26 -0.45
N GLU A 702 -11.91 -57.64 -0.27
CA GLU A 702 -10.94 -58.28 -1.19
C GLU A 702 -10.16 -57.55 -2.32
N GLU A 703 -8.86 -57.89 -2.31
CA GLU A 703 -7.71 -57.51 -3.15
C GLU A 703 -7.71 -58.12 -4.55
N LYS A 704 -6.92 -57.53 -5.47
CA LYS A 704 -6.19 -58.24 -6.54
C LYS A 704 -4.98 -57.44 -7.05
N GLU A 705 -3.87 -58.16 -7.17
CA GLU A 705 -2.52 -57.80 -7.68
C GLU A 705 -2.53 -57.41 -9.19
N GLU A 706 -1.63 -56.54 -9.68
CA GLU A 706 -0.36 -56.79 -10.42
C GLU A 706 -0.10 -55.47 -11.22
N ALA A 707 1.08 -55.00 -11.67
CA ALA A 707 2.47 -55.43 -11.75
C ALA A 707 3.36 -54.18 -11.98
N GLU A 708 4.65 -54.30 -11.63
CA GLU A 708 5.71 -53.32 -11.87
C GLU A 708 6.17 -53.32 -13.35
N GLU A 709 6.44 -52.15 -13.93
CA GLU A 709 7.38 -51.99 -15.05
C GLU A 709 8.22 -50.71 -14.89
N GLU A 710 9.50 -50.88 -15.15
CA GLU A 710 10.66 -50.04 -14.84
C GLU A 710 10.74 -48.74 -15.65
N ILE A 711 11.29 -47.67 -15.06
CA ILE A 711 11.75 -46.46 -15.78
C ILE A 711 13.24 -46.23 -15.45
N PRO A 712 14.12 -46.03 -16.44
CA PRO A 712 15.58 -46.07 -16.24
C PRO A 712 16.14 -44.84 -15.51
N GLU A 713 17.00 -45.13 -14.52
CA GLU A 713 17.84 -44.16 -13.80
C GLU A 713 18.85 -43.48 -14.75
N THR A 714 18.91 -42.15 -14.71
CA THR A 714 19.98 -41.36 -15.35
C THR A 714 20.90 -40.78 -14.29
N ILE A 715 22.17 -41.17 -14.37
CA ILE A 715 23.28 -40.80 -13.48
C ILE A 715 23.80 -39.41 -13.86
N ILE A 716 23.90 -38.48 -12.89
CA ILE A 716 24.58 -37.19 -13.07
C ILE A 716 25.96 -37.27 -12.40
N ILE A 717 27.01 -37.25 -13.23
CA ILE A 717 28.42 -37.18 -12.83
C ILE A 717 28.76 -35.72 -12.51
N ARG A 718 29.32 -35.46 -11.33
CA ARG A 718 29.91 -34.16 -10.95
C ARG A 718 31.37 -34.13 -11.42
N PRO A 719 31.85 -33.04 -12.04
CA PRO A 719 33.27 -32.93 -12.38
C PRO A 719 34.09 -32.64 -11.13
N ASP A 720 35.14 -33.43 -10.95
CA ASP A 720 36.19 -33.26 -9.95
C ASP A 720 37.04 -32.03 -10.25
N LYS A 721 37.63 -31.53 -9.15
CA LYS A 721 38.61 -30.45 -9.08
C LYS A 721 39.87 -30.79 -9.89
N ASP A 722 40.34 -29.82 -10.65
CA ASP A 722 41.77 -29.51 -10.82
C ASP A 722 41.95 -27.98 -10.79
#